data_AF-A0A089YYD6-F1
#
_entry.id   AF-A0A089YYD6-F1
#
_cell.length_a   1.000
_cell.length_b   1.000
_cell.length_c   1.000
_cell.angle_alpha   90.00
_cell.angle_beta   90.00
_cell.angle_gamma   90.00
#
_symmetry.space_group_name_H-M   'P 1'
#
loop_
_entity.id
_entity.type
_entity.pdbx_description
1 polymer ?
#
loop_
_entity_poly.entity_id
_entity_poly.type
_entity_poly.pdbx_seq_one_letter_code
_entity_poly.pdbx_strand_id
1 'polypeptide(L)'
;MASRARHRAATGARDGSRQRRLPLRFLLPALVLVALMAMLMLRGYVHSEILADHRVRPAAGTDRVPENILAGGPVIDARGSRPTTLSVPDHRLVLTFDDGPDPVWTPRVLDVLKKHDAHAVFFVTGTMASRYPGLVQRMVDEGHEIGLHTFNHPDLSYQSKRRIDWELSQNQLAISGAAGIRTSLFRPPYSSYSAAMDNASWPVTEYIGSRGYVTVVNNTDSEDWRKPGVDEIIRRATPKNGKGAIVLMHDSGGDRHQTVQALDRFLPGLKAQGYAFQNLTEALDAPSAHTRVSGLALWKGKAWIFLVQASEHITDGLVVGLAIIGSLVIGRFLLMLLLSGWHARRVRRRGFRWGPPVTEPVSVLVPAYNEAKCIENTVRSLMASEHPIEVLVIDDGSSDGTARIVEAMGLPNVRVIRQLNAGKPAALNRGLANARHDIVVMMDGDTVFEPATVRELVQPFGDPGVGAVAGNAKVGNRDTLIGAWQHIEYVMGFNLDRRMYDMLRCMPTIPGAVGAFRRSALQRIGGMSDDTLAEDTDVTMALHRDGWKVVYAENARAWTEAPETVQQLWSQRYRWSYGTMQAIWKHRRALVERGPSGRFGRVGLPLVSLFMVLAPLLAPLIDVFLVYGLVFGPTAKTVSAWLGVLALQAVCAAYAFRLDRERMTHLISLPLQQILYRQIMYVVLLQSWITALTGGRLRWQKLRRTGVVGAPPDPAVRQPAADGGPV
;
A
#
# COMPACT_ATOMS: atom_id res chain seq x y z
N MET A 1 72.31 -27.34 -22.71
CA MET A 1 72.68 -26.06 -23.35
C MET A 1 71.70 -25.78 -24.48
N ALA A 2 71.01 -24.63 -24.41
CA ALA A 2 70.41 -23.77 -25.47
C ALA A 2 69.75 -24.41 -26.72
N SER A 3 68.69 -23.90 -27.35
CA SER A 3 67.75 -22.78 -27.19
C SER A 3 66.89 -22.81 -28.46
N ARG A 4 65.56 -22.67 -28.37
CA ARG A 4 64.79 -21.61 -29.08
C ARG A 4 63.28 -21.83 -28.94
N ALA A 5 62.66 -20.81 -28.35
CA ALA A 5 61.24 -20.60 -28.21
C ALA A 5 60.53 -20.38 -29.56
N ARG A 6 59.25 -20.76 -29.62
CA ARG A 6 58.22 -20.03 -30.40
C ARG A 6 56.86 -20.15 -29.70
N HIS A 7 56.44 -19.04 -29.11
CA HIS A 7 55.06 -18.77 -28.71
C HIS A 7 54.12 -18.86 -29.92
N ARG A 8 52.99 -19.55 -29.76
CA ARG A 8 51.76 -19.26 -30.50
C ARG A 8 50.68 -18.89 -29.50
N ALA A 9 50.30 -17.62 -29.58
CA ALA A 9 49.22 -17.01 -28.83
C ALA A 9 47.88 -17.67 -29.16
N ALA A 10 47.16 -18.11 -28.12
CA ALA A 10 45.74 -18.37 -28.20
C ALA A 10 45.03 -17.01 -28.21
N THR A 11 44.41 -16.71 -29.35
CA THR A 11 43.62 -15.51 -29.60
C THR A 11 42.37 -15.48 -28.73
N GLY A 12 42.04 -14.27 -28.27
CA GLY A 12 41.06 -14.01 -27.22
C GLY A 12 39.65 -14.49 -27.54
N ALA A 13 39.09 -15.24 -26.61
CA ALA A 13 37.65 -15.40 -26.48
C ALA A 13 37.06 -14.02 -26.14
N ARG A 14 36.32 -13.47 -27.10
CA ARG A 14 35.53 -12.25 -26.94
C ARG A 14 34.64 -12.39 -25.70
N ASP A 15 34.85 -11.51 -24.75
CA ASP A 15 33.97 -11.26 -23.61
C ASP A 15 32.65 -10.71 -24.17
N GLY A 16 31.76 -11.63 -24.52
CA GLY A 16 30.40 -11.32 -24.92
C GLY A 16 29.69 -10.79 -23.70
N SER A 17 29.49 -9.47 -23.67
CA SER A 17 28.69 -8.77 -22.67
C SER A 17 27.37 -9.51 -22.46
N ARG A 18 27.31 -10.28 -21.37
CA ARG A 18 26.04 -10.76 -20.81
C ARG A 18 25.29 -9.51 -20.40
N GLN A 19 24.49 -8.96 -21.32
CA GLN A 19 23.41 -8.06 -20.97
C GLN A 19 22.63 -8.77 -19.86
N ARG A 20 22.84 -8.34 -18.62
CA ARG A 20 22.08 -8.78 -17.45
C ARG A 20 20.64 -8.32 -17.69
N ARG A 21 19.87 -9.10 -18.44
CA ARG A 21 18.43 -8.93 -18.50
C ARG A 21 17.95 -9.09 -17.06
N LEU A 22 17.38 -8.02 -16.52
CA LEU A 22 16.71 -8.06 -15.22
C LEU A 22 15.76 -9.26 -15.26
N PRO A 23 15.92 -10.25 -14.36
CA PRO A 23 15.06 -11.44 -14.41
C PRO A 23 13.61 -10.98 -14.22
N LEU A 24 12.68 -11.57 -14.98
CA LEU A 24 11.27 -11.14 -15.09
C LEU A 24 10.61 -10.83 -13.73
N ARG A 25 11.05 -11.53 -12.68
CA ARG A 25 10.68 -11.36 -11.27
C ARG A 25 10.87 -9.94 -10.69
N PHE A 26 11.75 -9.12 -11.25
CA PHE A 26 11.93 -7.72 -10.83
C PHE A 26 11.30 -6.73 -11.83
N LEU A 27 11.15 -7.13 -13.09
CA LEU A 27 10.64 -6.27 -14.15
C LEU A 27 9.13 -6.01 -13.99
N LEU A 28 8.34 -7.05 -13.74
CA LEU A 28 6.88 -6.89 -13.62
C LEU A 28 6.48 -5.98 -12.43
N PRO A 29 7.01 -6.15 -11.20
CA PRO A 29 6.71 -5.24 -10.11
C PRO A 29 7.16 -3.80 -10.36
N ALA A 30 8.33 -3.61 -10.99
CA ALA A 30 8.82 -2.28 -11.33
C ALA A 30 7.89 -1.59 -12.36
N LEU A 31 7.41 -2.33 -13.36
CA LEU A 31 6.45 -1.79 -14.34
C LEU A 31 5.11 -1.42 -13.68
N VAL A 32 4.59 -2.25 -12.78
CA VAL A 32 3.37 -1.94 -12.02
C VAL A 32 3.57 -0.69 -11.16
N LEU A 33 4.71 -0.55 -10.48
CA LEU A 33 5.03 0.63 -9.68
C LEU A 33 5.13 1.89 -10.54
N VAL A 34 5.80 1.82 -11.69
CA VAL A 34 5.91 2.95 -12.62
C VAL A 34 4.54 3.34 -13.17
N ALA A 35 3.71 2.37 -13.55
CA ALA A 35 2.35 2.64 -14.02
C ALA A 35 1.48 3.28 -12.93
N LEU A 36 1.54 2.78 -11.70
CA LEU A 36 0.85 3.35 -10.54
C LEU A 36 1.31 4.79 -10.26
N MET A 37 2.61 5.05 -10.28
CA MET A 37 3.16 6.39 -10.09
C MET A 37 2.72 7.34 -11.20
N ALA A 38 2.80 6.92 -12.46
CA ALA A 38 2.36 7.73 -13.60
C ALA A 38 0.86 8.06 -13.51
N MET A 39 0.04 7.10 -13.09
CA MET A 39 -1.39 7.27 -12.86
C MET A 39 -1.67 8.26 -11.72
N LEU A 40 -0.98 8.15 -10.58
CA LEU A 40 -1.12 9.09 -9.48
C LEU A 40 -0.65 10.50 -9.87
N MET A 41 0.44 10.63 -10.64
CA MET A 41 0.90 11.91 -11.17
C MET A 41 -0.13 12.54 -12.12
N LEU A 42 -0.76 11.74 -12.97
CA LEU A 42 -1.83 12.22 -13.86
C LEU A 42 -3.02 12.74 -13.05
N ARG A 43 -3.49 11.97 -12.07
CA ARG A 43 -4.58 12.37 -11.17
C ARG A 43 -4.26 13.67 -10.43
N GLY A 44 -3.07 13.76 -9.84
CA GLY A 44 -2.62 14.96 -9.14
C GLY A 44 -2.49 16.18 -10.05
N TYR A 45 -2.05 15.99 -11.29
CA TYR A 45 -2.01 17.06 -12.29
C TYR A 45 -3.42 17.56 -12.64
N VAL A 46 -4.38 16.65 -12.81
CA VAL A 46 -5.78 16.99 -13.14
C VAL A 46 -6.55 17.57 -11.95
N HIS A 47 -6.16 17.24 -10.72
CA HIS A 47 -6.73 17.81 -9.50
C HIS A 47 -6.06 19.12 -9.07
N SER A 48 -5.11 19.64 -9.85
CA SER A 48 -4.30 20.81 -9.48
C SER A 48 -3.54 20.61 -8.17
N GLU A 49 -3.27 19.36 -7.75
CA GLU A 49 -2.39 19.04 -6.61
C GLU A 49 -0.91 19.19 -7.00
N ILE A 50 -0.63 19.09 -8.29
CA ILE A 50 0.73 19.14 -8.86
C ILE A 50 0.78 20.27 -9.90
N LEU A 51 1.77 21.15 -9.79
CA LEU A 51 2.03 22.23 -10.76
C LEU A 51 0.91 23.29 -10.87
N ALA A 52 0.07 23.42 -9.85
CA ALA A 52 -0.87 24.54 -9.74
C ALA A 52 -0.16 25.79 -9.23
N ASP A 53 -0.47 26.93 -9.83
CA ASP A 53 0.06 28.23 -9.45
C ASP A 53 -1.11 29.18 -9.24
N HIS A 54 -1.37 29.53 -7.98
CA HIS A 54 -2.48 30.39 -7.57
C HIS A 54 -2.04 31.84 -7.29
N ARG A 55 -0.81 32.20 -7.65
CA ARG A 55 -0.34 33.58 -7.51
C ARG A 55 -1.08 34.46 -8.50
N VAL A 56 -1.52 35.62 -8.02
CA VAL A 56 -2.18 36.66 -8.83
C VAL A 56 -1.32 37.90 -8.77
N ARG A 57 -1.00 38.46 -9.93
CA ARG A 57 -0.13 39.62 -10.04
C ARG A 57 -0.88 40.89 -9.62
N PRO A 58 -0.28 41.79 -8.84
CA PRO A 58 -0.84 43.12 -8.61
C PRO A 58 -0.94 43.90 -9.93
N ALA A 59 -1.94 44.78 -10.02
CA ALA A 59 -2.13 45.64 -11.19
C ALA A 59 -0.87 46.46 -11.50
N ALA A 60 -0.51 46.53 -12.79
CA ALA A 60 0.61 47.31 -13.31
C ALA A 60 0.12 48.61 -13.98
N GLY A 61 1.07 49.46 -14.38
CA GLY A 61 0.77 50.62 -15.23
C GLY A 61 0.20 50.20 -16.60
N THR A 62 -0.46 51.13 -17.28
CA THR A 62 -1.17 50.88 -18.54
C THR A 62 -0.56 51.61 -19.75
N ASP A 63 0.60 52.25 -19.58
CA ASP A 63 1.25 53.11 -20.59
C ASP A 63 1.66 52.40 -21.89
N ARG A 64 1.73 51.06 -21.88
CA ARG A 64 2.05 50.24 -23.06
C ARG A 64 0.84 49.56 -23.67
N VAL A 65 -0.35 49.75 -23.08
CA VAL A 65 -1.59 49.17 -23.59
C VAL A 65 -2.22 50.17 -24.57
N PRO A 66 -2.56 49.76 -25.80
CA PRO A 66 -3.17 50.68 -26.76
C PRO A 66 -4.49 51.27 -26.24
N GLU A 67 -4.69 52.57 -26.42
CA GLU A 67 -5.87 53.28 -25.92
C GLU A 67 -7.19 52.73 -26.50
N ASN A 68 -7.16 52.25 -27.75
CA ASN A 68 -8.31 51.60 -28.39
C ASN A 68 -8.68 50.24 -27.76
N ILE A 69 -7.80 49.64 -26.97
CA ILE A 69 -8.09 48.46 -26.16
C ILE A 69 -8.67 48.88 -24.81
N LEU A 70 -8.03 49.84 -24.13
CA LEU A 70 -8.47 50.33 -22.82
C LEU A 70 -9.88 50.95 -22.86
N ALA A 71 -10.17 51.72 -23.91
CA ALA A 71 -11.48 52.33 -24.15
C ALA A 71 -12.41 51.47 -25.03
N GLY A 72 -11.94 50.29 -25.43
CA GLY A 72 -12.60 49.39 -26.37
C GLY A 72 -13.61 48.44 -25.75
N GLY A 73 -14.23 47.64 -26.62
CA GLY A 73 -15.20 46.62 -26.24
C GLY A 73 -14.60 45.39 -25.54
N PRO A 74 -15.44 44.54 -24.91
CA PRO A 74 -15.01 43.38 -24.13
C PRO A 74 -14.48 42.19 -24.96
N VAL A 75 -14.55 42.24 -26.29
CA VAL A 75 -13.98 41.21 -27.17
C VAL A 75 -12.75 41.78 -27.84
N ILE A 76 -11.58 41.20 -27.57
CA ILE A 76 -10.28 41.68 -28.03
C ILE A 76 -9.73 40.71 -29.07
N ASP A 77 -9.62 41.18 -30.31
CA ASP A 77 -8.99 40.46 -31.41
C ASP A 77 -7.59 41.03 -31.68
N ALA A 78 -6.58 40.35 -31.13
CA ALA A 78 -5.17 40.66 -31.31
C ALA A 78 -4.46 39.72 -32.32
N ARG A 79 -5.21 39.04 -33.20
CA ARG A 79 -4.65 38.10 -34.18
C ARG A 79 -3.98 38.81 -35.36
N GLY A 80 -4.42 40.03 -35.67
CA GLY A 80 -3.90 40.87 -36.75
C GLY A 80 -2.76 41.80 -36.32
N SER A 81 -2.15 42.49 -37.28
CA SER A 81 -1.10 43.49 -37.02
C SER A 81 -1.60 44.75 -36.30
N ARG A 82 -2.92 44.98 -36.27
CA ARG A 82 -3.59 46.02 -35.49
C ARG A 82 -4.68 45.37 -34.65
N PRO A 83 -4.51 45.31 -33.32
CA PRO A 83 -5.53 44.79 -32.43
C PRO A 83 -6.82 45.61 -32.49
N THR A 84 -7.96 44.93 -32.51
CA THR A 84 -9.30 45.54 -32.56
C THR A 84 -10.15 45.05 -31.40
N THR A 85 -11.19 45.81 -31.06
CA THR A 85 -12.17 45.41 -30.06
C THR A 85 -13.59 45.44 -30.63
N LEU A 86 -14.44 44.53 -30.14
CA LEU A 86 -15.86 44.46 -30.50
C LEU A 86 -16.71 44.56 -29.23
N SER A 87 -17.88 45.19 -29.38
CA SER A 87 -18.91 45.26 -28.34
C SER A 87 -20.16 44.52 -28.78
N VAL A 88 -20.86 43.94 -27.81
CA VAL A 88 -22.15 43.30 -28.03
C VAL A 88 -23.18 44.40 -28.37
N PRO A 89 -24.00 44.24 -29.43
CA PRO A 89 -25.06 45.19 -29.77
C PRO A 89 -26.06 45.42 -28.62
N ASP A 90 -26.71 46.58 -28.63
CA ASP A 90 -27.75 46.91 -27.66
C ASP A 90 -28.88 45.87 -27.65
N HIS A 91 -29.47 45.66 -26.48
CA HIS A 91 -30.46 44.62 -26.21
C HIS A 91 -30.01 43.17 -26.50
N ARG A 92 -28.70 42.90 -26.63
CA ARG A 92 -28.14 41.53 -26.63
C ARG A 92 -27.30 41.27 -25.39
N LEU A 93 -27.46 40.09 -24.81
CA LEU A 93 -26.74 39.65 -23.62
C LEU A 93 -26.03 38.32 -23.89
N VAL A 94 -24.72 38.31 -23.65
CA VAL A 94 -23.90 37.11 -23.68
C VAL A 94 -23.59 36.73 -22.23
N LEU A 95 -24.24 35.68 -21.75
CA LEU A 95 -23.92 35.10 -20.45
C LEU A 95 -22.65 34.28 -20.56
N THR A 96 -21.72 34.47 -19.63
CA THR A 96 -20.47 33.73 -19.59
C THR A 96 -20.24 33.10 -18.23
N PHE A 97 -19.79 31.84 -18.24
CA PHE A 97 -19.54 31.05 -17.03
C PHE A 97 -18.09 30.57 -17.00
N ASP A 98 -17.37 30.89 -15.92
CA ASP A 98 -15.96 30.52 -15.74
C ASP A 98 -15.79 29.37 -14.73
N ASP A 99 -14.62 28.75 -14.76
CA ASP A 99 -14.11 27.67 -13.90
C ASP A 99 -14.68 26.26 -14.07
N GLY A 100 -15.85 26.13 -14.70
CA GLY A 100 -16.53 24.85 -14.92
C GLY A 100 -15.84 23.87 -15.87
N PRO A 101 -16.44 22.69 -16.07
CA PRO A 101 -17.72 22.25 -15.51
C PRO A 101 -17.64 21.61 -14.11
N ASP A 102 -18.52 22.01 -13.18
CA ASP A 102 -18.76 21.37 -11.88
C ASP A 102 -19.88 20.31 -11.97
N PRO A 103 -19.74 19.12 -11.35
CA PRO A 103 -20.72 18.04 -11.48
C PRO A 103 -22.07 18.31 -10.80
N VAL A 104 -22.16 19.31 -9.91
CA VAL A 104 -23.38 19.65 -9.17
C VAL A 104 -24.03 20.92 -9.74
N TRP A 105 -23.23 21.95 -10.02
CA TRP A 105 -23.73 23.28 -10.35
C TRP A 105 -23.92 23.52 -11.85
N THR A 106 -22.96 23.11 -12.69
CA THR A 106 -23.08 23.24 -14.15
C THR A 106 -24.35 22.60 -14.71
N PRO A 107 -24.77 21.37 -14.32
CA PRO A 107 -26.03 20.80 -14.80
C PRO A 107 -27.23 21.68 -14.47
N ARG A 108 -27.26 22.29 -13.28
CA ARG A 108 -28.37 23.15 -12.83
C ARG A 108 -28.39 24.47 -13.58
N VAL A 109 -27.22 25.04 -13.89
CA VAL A 109 -27.11 26.22 -14.75
C VAL A 109 -27.65 25.90 -16.14
N LEU A 110 -27.22 24.79 -16.75
CA LEU A 110 -27.72 24.31 -18.05
C LEU A 110 -29.24 24.09 -18.05
N ASP A 111 -29.78 23.48 -16.99
CA ASP A 111 -31.23 23.27 -16.85
C ASP A 111 -32.02 24.59 -16.84
N VAL A 112 -31.50 25.62 -16.15
CA VAL A 112 -32.13 26.94 -16.12
C VAL A 112 -32.00 27.65 -17.47
N LEU A 113 -30.82 27.60 -18.11
CA LEU A 113 -30.63 28.17 -19.45
C LEU A 113 -31.60 27.54 -20.46
N LYS A 114 -31.71 26.22 -20.46
CA LYS A 114 -32.64 25.45 -21.29
C LYS A 114 -34.10 25.80 -21.00
N LYS A 115 -34.48 25.94 -19.72
CA LYS A 115 -35.84 26.33 -19.31
C LYS A 115 -36.26 27.68 -19.91
N HIS A 116 -35.32 28.60 -20.09
CA HIS A 116 -35.59 29.96 -20.57
C HIS A 116 -35.21 30.20 -22.04
N ASP A 117 -34.78 29.14 -22.76
CA ASP A 117 -34.34 29.19 -24.15
C ASP A 117 -33.22 30.22 -24.35
N ALA A 118 -32.18 30.11 -23.51
CA ALA A 118 -31.03 31.01 -23.48
C ALA A 118 -29.73 30.28 -23.80
N HIS A 119 -28.90 30.86 -24.67
CA HIS A 119 -27.55 30.37 -24.93
C HIS A 119 -26.51 31.18 -24.14
N ALA A 120 -25.31 30.59 -23.97
CA ALA A 120 -24.25 31.13 -23.12
C ALA A 120 -22.89 30.67 -23.65
N VAL A 121 -21.81 31.23 -23.08
CA VAL A 121 -20.43 30.81 -23.34
C VAL A 121 -19.80 30.29 -22.06
N PHE A 122 -19.29 29.06 -22.08
CA PHE A 122 -18.60 28.45 -20.95
C PHE A 122 -17.08 28.49 -21.17
N PHE A 123 -16.36 29.24 -20.34
CA PHE A 123 -14.90 29.23 -20.33
C PHE A 123 -14.43 28.15 -19.37
N VAL A 124 -14.18 26.97 -19.93
CA VAL A 124 -13.89 25.77 -19.14
C VAL A 124 -12.40 25.61 -18.86
N THR A 125 -12.09 25.11 -17.68
CA THR A 125 -10.73 24.68 -17.33
C THR A 125 -10.48 23.28 -17.85
N GLY A 126 -9.26 23.01 -18.30
CA GLY A 126 -8.89 21.71 -18.86
C GLY A 126 -8.96 20.58 -17.82
N THR A 127 -8.68 20.87 -16.55
CA THR A 127 -8.85 19.94 -15.42
C THR A 127 -10.29 19.48 -15.28
N MET A 128 -11.24 20.41 -15.27
CA MET A 128 -12.66 20.10 -15.11
C MET A 128 -13.24 19.46 -16.37
N ALA A 129 -12.87 19.95 -17.56
CA ALA A 129 -13.25 19.34 -18.84
C ALA A 129 -12.76 17.88 -18.95
N SER A 130 -11.58 17.57 -18.38
CA SER A 130 -11.04 16.21 -18.38
C SER A 130 -11.76 15.26 -17.43
N ARG A 131 -12.24 15.78 -16.29
CA ARG A 131 -12.95 15.01 -15.26
C ARG A 131 -14.43 14.80 -15.59
N TYR A 132 -15.06 15.80 -16.19
CA TYR A 132 -16.50 15.82 -16.49
C TYR A 132 -16.78 16.05 -17.98
N PRO A 133 -16.24 15.21 -18.88
CA PRO A 133 -16.35 15.40 -20.33
C PRO A 133 -17.81 15.36 -20.82
N GLY A 134 -18.68 14.60 -20.14
CA GLY A 134 -20.11 14.54 -20.48
C GLY A 134 -20.84 15.88 -20.33
N LEU A 135 -20.40 16.75 -19.41
CA LEU A 135 -20.97 18.10 -19.26
C LEU A 135 -20.51 19.04 -20.36
N VAL A 136 -19.25 18.92 -20.79
CA VAL A 136 -18.74 19.66 -21.95
C VAL A 136 -19.49 19.25 -23.22
N GLN A 137 -19.73 17.95 -23.43
CA GLN A 137 -20.55 17.47 -24.55
C GLN A 137 -21.97 18.04 -24.47
N ARG A 138 -22.60 18.01 -23.29
CA ARG A 138 -23.94 18.57 -23.07
C ARG A 138 -24.01 20.06 -23.38
N MET A 139 -23.00 20.86 -23.00
CA MET A 139 -22.93 22.29 -23.35
C MET A 139 -23.02 22.49 -24.86
N VAL A 140 -22.24 21.73 -25.64
CA VAL A 140 -22.24 21.81 -27.12
C VAL A 140 -23.59 21.34 -27.69
N ASP A 141 -24.11 20.22 -27.19
CA ASP A 141 -25.36 19.63 -27.68
C ASP A 141 -26.58 20.53 -27.41
N GLU A 142 -26.55 21.32 -26.34
CA GLU A 142 -27.60 22.29 -25.97
C GLU A 142 -27.41 23.68 -26.61
N GLY A 143 -26.43 23.86 -27.51
CA GLY A 143 -26.26 25.09 -28.31
C GLY A 143 -25.38 26.17 -27.67
N HIS A 144 -24.71 25.85 -26.56
CA HIS A 144 -23.79 26.78 -25.91
C HIS A 144 -22.42 26.81 -26.59
N GLU A 145 -21.73 27.94 -26.51
CA GLU A 145 -20.34 28.05 -26.91
C GLU A 145 -19.40 27.69 -25.76
N ILE A 146 -18.22 27.25 -26.13
CA ILE A 146 -17.16 26.84 -25.21
C ILE A 146 -15.92 27.63 -25.56
N GLY A 147 -15.29 28.22 -24.55
CA GLY A 147 -14.00 28.89 -24.62
C GLY A 147 -12.97 28.23 -23.69
N LEU A 148 -11.71 28.54 -23.93
CA LEU A 148 -10.61 28.09 -23.08
C LEU A 148 -10.44 29.00 -21.87
N HIS A 149 -10.29 28.41 -20.69
CA HIS A 149 -9.89 29.09 -19.46
C HIS A 149 -8.60 28.51 -18.86
N THR A 150 -7.62 28.19 -19.73
CA THR A 150 -6.38 27.45 -19.40
C THR A 150 -6.63 26.02 -18.87
N PHE A 151 -5.57 25.24 -18.63
CA PHE A 151 -5.71 23.88 -18.11
C PHE A 151 -5.83 23.90 -16.58
N ASN A 152 -4.88 24.54 -15.87
CA ASN A 152 -4.78 24.56 -14.40
C ASN A 152 -5.14 25.92 -13.75
N HIS A 153 -5.74 26.86 -14.48
CA HIS A 153 -6.11 28.20 -13.97
C HIS A 153 -4.94 29.07 -13.42
N PRO A 154 -3.71 29.08 -14.00
CA PRO A 154 -2.67 30.00 -13.54
C PRO A 154 -2.88 31.42 -14.07
N ASP A 155 -2.40 32.42 -13.32
CA ASP A 155 -2.19 33.77 -13.86
C ASP A 155 -1.06 33.74 -14.90
N LEU A 156 -1.43 33.96 -16.17
CA LEU A 156 -0.53 33.86 -17.31
C LEU A 156 0.55 34.95 -17.34
N SER A 157 0.38 36.05 -16.59
CA SER A 157 1.37 37.12 -16.50
C SER A 157 2.66 36.72 -15.76
N TYR A 158 2.61 35.62 -14.99
CA TYR A 158 3.77 34.99 -14.35
C TYR A 158 4.42 33.88 -15.18
N GLN A 159 3.79 33.48 -16.29
CA GLN A 159 4.15 32.25 -16.99
C GLN A 159 5.04 32.51 -18.21
N SER A 160 5.93 31.57 -18.49
CA SER A 160 6.69 31.57 -19.74
C SER A 160 5.77 31.26 -20.92
N LYS A 161 6.11 31.77 -22.11
CA LYS A 161 5.42 31.45 -23.38
C LYS A 161 5.21 29.95 -23.61
N ARG A 162 6.21 29.12 -23.26
CA ARG A 162 6.11 27.66 -23.34
C ARG A 162 5.06 27.08 -22.39
N ARG A 163 4.92 27.63 -21.18
CA ARG A 163 3.86 27.22 -20.25
C ARG A 163 2.49 27.67 -20.74
N ILE A 164 2.38 28.88 -21.30
CA ILE A 164 1.13 29.36 -21.92
C ILE A 164 0.69 28.42 -23.06
N ASP A 165 1.60 28.08 -23.98
CA ASP A 165 1.32 27.13 -25.08
C ASP A 165 0.85 25.77 -24.55
N TRP A 166 1.44 25.29 -23.45
CA TRP A 166 1.03 24.05 -22.79
C TRP A 166 -0.38 24.15 -22.22
N GLU A 167 -0.69 25.20 -21.45
CA GLU A 167 -2.02 25.43 -20.86
C GLU A 167 -3.12 25.46 -21.94
N LEU A 168 -2.87 26.17 -23.04
CA LEU A 168 -3.81 26.28 -24.15
C LEU A 168 -3.97 24.94 -24.89
N SER A 169 -2.85 24.28 -25.21
CA SER A 169 -2.87 23.04 -25.99
C SER A 169 -3.48 21.87 -25.23
N GLN A 170 -3.21 21.75 -23.92
CA GLN A 170 -3.81 20.70 -23.08
C GLN A 170 -5.29 20.95 -22.85
N ASN A 171 -5.73 22.20 -22.63
CA ASN A 171 -7.15 22.49 -22.51
C ASN A 171 -7.90 22.21 -23.83
N GLN A 172 -7.32 22.57 -24.99
CA GLN A 172 -7.88 22.16 -26.29
C GLN A 172 -7.94 20.65 -26.46
N LEU A 173 -6.94 19.90 -25.99
CA LEU A 173 -6.95 18.43 -26.05
C LEU A 173 -8.10 17.85 -25.21
N ALA A 174 -8.34 18.40 -24.02
CA ALA A 174 -9.45 18.01 -23.15
C ALA A 174 -10.80 18.26 -23.83
N ILE A 175 -11.03 19.46 -24.36
CA ILE A 175 -12.27 19.81 -25.09
C ILE A 175 -12.43 18.94 -26.35
N SER A 176 -11.36 18.71 -27.10
CA SER A 176 -11.39 17.84 -28.28
C SER A 176 -11.79 16.42 -27.92
N GLY A 177 -11.30 15.90 -26.79
CA GLY A 177 -11.67 14.58 -26.28
C GLY A 177 -13.09 14.50 -25.76
N ALA A 178 -13.55 15.56 -25.09
CA ALA A 178 -14.84 15.62 -24.42
C ALA A 178 -16.00 15.82 -25.39
N ALA A 179 -15.88 16.75 -26.35
CA ALA A 179 -16.97 17.18 -27.22
C ALA A 179 -16.67 17.09 -28.73
N GLY A 180 -15.47 16.65 -29.12
CA GLY A 180 -15.09 16.53 -30.52
C GLY A 180 -14.94 17.86 -31.27
N ILE A 181 -14.70 18.94 -30.54
CA ILE A 181 -14.53 20.29 -31.09
C ILE A 181 -13.22 20.95 -30.62
N ARG A 182 -12.81 22.01 -31.32
CA ARG A 182 -11.83 23.01 -30.86
C ARG A 182 -12.47 24.38 -30.90
N THR A 183 -12.04 25.25 -30.00
CA THR A 183 -12.54 26.63 -29.95
C THR A 183 -11.43 27.65 -30.21
N SER A 184 -11.77 28.80 -30.80
CA SER A 184 -10.89 29.98 -30.86
C SER A 184 -11.16 31.00 -29.75
N LEU A 185 -12.16 30.77 -28.88
CA LEU A 185 -12.44 31.67 -27.76
C LEU A 185 -11.51 31.37 -26.58
N PHE A 186 -11.00 32.41 -25.96
CA PHE A 186 -10.16 32.32 -24.78
C PHE A 186 -10.51 33.42 -23.78
N ARG A 187 -10.54 33.07 -22.49
CA ARG A 187 -10.61 34.03 -21.39
C ARG A 187 -9.42 33.78 -20.46
N PRO A 188 -8.55 34.78 -20.24
CA PRO A 188 -7.47 34.64 -19.28
C PRO A 188 -8.00 34.58 -17.85
N PRO A 189 -7.50 33.65 -17.01
CA PRO A 189 -7.75 33.66 -15.57
C PRO A 189 -7.46 35.03 -14.96
N TYR A 190 -8.29 35.43 -13.98
CA TYR A 190 -8.17 36.69 -13.24
C TYR A 190 -8.31 37.97 -14.08
N SER A 191 -8.71 37.89 -15.35
CA SER A 191 -8.96 39.06 -16.21
C SER A 191 -10.44 39.41 -16.26
N SER A 192 -10.77 40.66 -15.99
CA SER A 192 -12.17 41.11 -15.86
C SER A 192 -12.59 42.10 -16.95
N TYR A 193 -11.94 43.26 -17.07
CA TYR A 193 -12.36 44.32 -18.00
C TYR A 193 -11.29 44.66 -19.03
N SER A 194 -11.69 45.15 -20.21
CA SER A 194 -10.76 45.70 -21.21
C SER A 194 -9.97 46.87 -20.63
N ALA A 195 -10.65 47.73 -19.86
CA ALA A 195 -10.05 48.84 -19.12
C ALA A 195 -9.11 48.43 -17.97
N ALA A 196 -9.17 47.16 -17.53
CA ALA A 196 -8.27 46.61 -16.51
C ALA A 196 -7.02 45.96 -17.12
N MET A 197 -6.88 45.97 -18.45
CA MET A 197 -5.68 45.49 -19.14
C MET A 197 -4.48 46.37 -18.78
N ASP A 198 -3.34 45.76 -18.45
CA ASP A 198 -2.13 46.46 -18.02
C ASP A 198 -0.87 45.99 -18.76
N ASN A 199 0.26 46.60 -18.45
CA ASN A 199 1.55 46.28 -19.06
C ASN A 199 2.05 44.84 -18.81
N ALA A 200 1.43 44.10 -17.87
CA ALA A 200 1.75 42.71 -17.59
C ALA A 200 0.82 41.76 -18.36
N SER A 201 -0.47 42.07 -18.47
CA SER A 201 -1.47 41.24 -19.16
C SER A 201 -1.54 41.49 -20.68
N TRP A 202 -1.17 42.68 -21.15
CA TRP A 202 -1.21 43.02 -22.57
C TRP A 202 -0.29 42.16 -23.45
N PRO A 203 1.01 41.97 -23.12
CA PRO A 203 1.88 41.09 -23.91
C PRO A 203 1.42 39.63 -23.96
N VAL A 204 0.71 39.19 -22.91
CA VAL A 204 0.09 37.85 -22.88
C VAL A 204 -1.06 37.80 -23.88
N THR A 205 -1.92 38.82 -23.90
CA THR A 205 -3.05 38.92 -24.83
C THR A 205 -2.58 38.96 -26.29
N GLU A 206 -1.55 39.73 -26.61
CA GLU A 206 -0.93 39.74 -27.94
C GLU A 206 -0.37 38.36 -28.32
N TYR A 207 0.31 37.71 -27.37
CA TYR A 207 0.86 36.38 -27.60
C TYR A 207 -0.23 35.33 -27.86
N ILE A 208 -1.33 35.39 -27.11
CA ILE A 208 -2.49 34.51 -27.30
C ILE A 208 -3.18 34.78 -28.64
N GLY A 209 -3.29 36.05 -29.04
CA GLY A 209 -3.72 36.46 -30.38
C GLY A 209 -2.85 35.83 -31.47
N SER A 210 -1.52 35.83 -31.31
CA SER A 210 -0.59 35.18 -32.25
C SER A 210 -0.76 33.66 -32.37
N ARG A 211 -1.45 33.03 -31.40
CA ARG A 211 -1.83 31.60 -31.43
C ARG A 211 -3.22 31.36 -32.04
N GLY A 212 -3.89 32.40 -32.52
CA GLY A 212 -5.16 32.32 -33.24
C GLY A 212 -6.41 32.43 -32.35
N TYR A 213 -6.24 32.80 -31.08
CA TYR A 213 -7.37 32.96 -30.16
C TYR A 213 -7.90 34.39 -30.12
N VAL A 214 -9.20 34.52 -29.86
CA VAL A 214 -9.87 35.78 -29.54
C VAL A 214 -10.05 35.85 -28.03
N THR A 215 -9.58 36.93 -27.43
CA THR A 215 -9.65 37.13 -25.98
C THR A 215 -10.99 37.77 -25.62
N VAL A 216 -11.74 37.12 -24.74
CA VAL A 216 -13.06 37.59 -24.29
C VAL A 216 -12.98 37.94 -22.81
N VAL A 217 -13.12 39.22 -22.50
CA VAL A 217 -13.27 39.74 -21.14
C VAL A 217 -14.74 40.12 -20.89
N ASN A 218 -15.09 40.60 -19.71
CA ASN A 218 -16.44 41.05 -19.39
C ASN A 218 -16.53 42.58 -19.31
N ASN A 219 -17.74 43.11 -19.49
CA ASN A 219 -18.05 44.51 -19.21
C ASN A 219 -19.13 44.64 -18.12
N THR A 220 -19.63 43.52 -17.61
CA THR A 220 -20.56 43.43 -16.48
C THR A 220 -20.15 42.22 -15.64
N ASP A 221 -19.91 42.41 -14.35
CA ASP A 221 -19.52 41.36 -13.41
C ASP A 221 -20.60 41.19 -12.35
N SER A 222 -21.12 39.97 -12.19
CA SER A 222 -22.11 39.65 -11.17
C SER A 222 -21.51 39.55 -9.76
N GLU A 223 -20.19 39.33 -9.66
CA GLU A 223 -19.47 38.93 -8.44
C GLU A 223 -20.13 37.76 -7.68
N ASP A 224 -20.83 36.88 -8.40
CA ASP A 224 -21.58 35.76 -7.83
C ASP A 224 -20.70 34.79 -7.02
N TRP A 225 -19.43 34.66 -7.38
CA TRP A 225 -18.41 33.90 -6.64
C TRP A 225 -18.26 34.34 -5.17
N ARG A 226 -18.56 35.61 -4.83
CA ARG A 226 -18.55 36.14 -3.46
C ARG A 226 -19.81 35.79 -2.66
N LYS A 227 -20.84 35.26 -3.31
CA LYS A 227 -22.17 35.00 -2.76
C LYS A 227 -22.84 36.23 -2.12
N PRO A 228 -22.96 37.35 -2.84
CA PRO A 228 -23.47 38.61 -2.27
C PRO A 228 -25.00 38.62 -2.04
N GLY A 229 -25.72 37.56 -2.45
CA GLY A 229 -27.18 37.48 -2.41
C GLY A 229 -27.81 37.56 -3.80
N VAL A 230 -28.96 36.90 -3.99
CA VAL A 230 -29.62 36.76 -5.31
C VAL A 230 -29.97 38.10 -5.93
N ASP A 231 -30.58 39.02 -5.17
CA ASP A 231 -30.98 40.33 -5.71
C ASP A 231 -29.78 41.19 -6.10
N GLU A 232 -28.67 41.07 -5.37
CA GLU A 232 -27.43 41.80 -5.66
C GLU A 232 -26.75 41.26 -6.91
N ILE A 233 -26.74 39.93 -7.11
CA ILE A 233 -26.27 39.29 -8.36
C ILE A 233 -27.09 39.82 -9.54
N ILE A 234 -28.42 39.82 -9.44
CA ILE A 234 -29.31 40.33 -10.50
C ILE A 234 -29.02 41.80 -10.79
N ARG A 235 -28.90 42.64 -9.76
CA ARG A 235 -28.63 44.08 -9.90
C ARG A 235 -27.31 44.34 -10.61
N ARG A 236 -26.27 43.59 -10.28
CA ARG A 236 -24.94 43.72 -10.90
C ARG A 236 -24.88 43.16 -12.31
N ALA A 237 -25.57 42.05 -12.56
CA ALA A 237 -25.64 41.41 -13.87
C ALA A 237 -26.50 42.18 -14.88
N THR A 238 -27.37 43.09 -14.44
CA THR A 238 -28.27 43.85 -15.33
C THR A 238 -27.55 45.05 -15.94
N PRO A 239 -27.33 45.10 -17.27
CA PRO A 239 -26.75 46.26 -17.93
C PRO A 239 -27.69 47.47 -17.88
N LYS A 240 -27.11 48.68 -17.87
CA LYS A 240 -27.86 49.94 -17.78
C LYS A 240 -28.25 50.44 -19.17
N ASN A 241 -29.42 51.08 -19.27
CA ASN A 241 -29.88 51.85 -20.44
C ASN A 241 -30.00 51.03 -21.74
N GLY A 242 -30.39 49.74 -21.68
CA GLY A 242 -30.58 48.93 -22.89
C GLY A 242 -29.28 48.43 -23.53
N LYS A 243 -28.11 48.73 -22.95
CA LYS A 243 -26.82 48.40 -23.54
C LYS A 243 -26.57 46.90 -23.58
N GLY A 244 -25.90 46.45 -24.64
CA GLY A 244 -25.40 45.09 -24.75
C GLY A 244 -24.30 44.80 -23.74
N ALA A 245 -24.22 43.55 -23.25
CA ALA A 245 -23.18 43.16 -22.30
C ALA A 245 -22.73 41.70 -22.39
N ILE A 246 -21.47 41.49 -22.03
CA ILE A 246 -20.88 40.20 -21.69
C ILE A 246 -20.84 40.12 -20.17
N VAL A 247 -21.70 39.27 -19.61
CA VAL A 247 -21.91 39.14 -18.16
C VAL A 247 -21.07 37.98 -17.64
N LEU A 248 -20.20 38.26 -16.66
CA LEU A 248 -19.42 37.23 -15.96
C LEU A 248 -20.22 36.63 -14.80
N MET A 249 -20.32 35.30 -14.82
CA MET A 249 -20.84 34.44 -13.76
C MET A 249 -19.93 33.21 -13.60
N HIS A 250 -20.17 32.38 -12.59
CA HIS A 250 -19.38 31.17 -12.33
C HIS A 250 -20.29 29.95 -12.16
N ASP A 251 -19.94 28.85 -12.80
CA ASP A 251 -20.63 27.55 -12.64
C ASP A 251 -19.81 26.54 -11.81
N SER A 252 -18.65 26.95 -11.30
CA SER A 252 -17.75 26.16 -10.45
C SER A 252 -17.06 27.05 -9.40
N GLY A 253 -16.19 26.49 -8.56
CA GLY A 253 -15.43 27.23 -7.53
C GLY A 253 -16.15 27.36 -6.17
N GLY A 254 -17.01 26.40 -5.83
CA GLY A 254 -17.74 26.35 -4.57
C GLY A 254 -19.26 26.29 -4.76
N ASP A 255 -20.02 26.61 -3.71
CA ASP A 255 -21.47 26.68 -3.75
C ASP A 255 -21.96 27.80 -4.71
N ARG A 256 -22.84 27.44 -5.65
CA ARG A 256 -23.44 28.33 -6.67
C ARG A 256 -24.97 28.40 -6.61
N HIS A 257 -25.59 28.08 -5.47
CA HIS A 257 -27.05 28.15 -5.37
C HIS A 257 -27.62 29.54 -5.68
N GLN A 258 -26.93 30.61 -5.27
CA GLN A 258 -27.37 31.98 -5.52
C GLN A 258 -27.31 32.33 -7.01
N THR A 259 -26.26 31.88 -7.72
CA THR A 259 -26.12 32.05 -9.18
C THR A 259 -27.29 31.41 -9.92
N VAL A 260 -27.61 30.16 -9.58
CA VAL A 260 -28.73 29.41 -10.21
C VAL A 260 -30.08 30.10 -9.95
N GLN A 261 -30.33 30.52 -8.70
CA GLN A 261 -31.57 31.24 -8.34
C GLN A 261 -31.65 32.62 -9.00
N ALA A 262 -30.53 33.34 -9.09
CA ALA A 262 -30.45 34.61 -9.77
C ALA A 262 -30.77 34.44 -11.24
N LEU A 263 -30.17 33.44 -11.91
CA LEU A 263 -30.40 33.16 -13.32
C LEU A 263 -31.88 32.87 -13.62
N ASP A 264 -32.56 32.07 -12.79
CA ASP A 264 -33.97 31.71 -13.00
C ASP A 264 -34.93 32.92 -12.88
N ARG A 265 -34.54 33.94 -12.09
CA ARG A 265 -35.29 35.20 -11.95
C ARG A 265 -34.86 36.26 -12.97
N PHE A 266 -33.58 36.30 -13.30
CA PHE A 266 -32.94 37.29 -14.17
C PHE A 266 -33.39 37.16 -15.63
N LEU A 267 -33.42 35.94 -16.15
CA LEU A 267 -33.71 35.67 -17.56
C LEU A 267 -35.11 36.13 -17.98
N PRO A 268 -36.22 35.76 -17.29
CA PRO A 268 -37.56 36.28 -17.63
C PRO A 268 -37.66 37.81 -17.52
N GLY A 269 -37.06 38.39 -16.48
CA GLY A 269 -37.15 39.82 -16.21
C GLY A 269 -36.52 40.67 -17.31
N LEU A 270 -35.41 40.21 -17.89
CA LEU A 270 -34.75 40.91 -19.00
C LEU A 270 -35.31 40.54 -20.37
N LYS A 271 -35.84 39.33 -20.55
CA LYS A 271 -36.62 38.97 -21.76
C LYS A 271 -37.83 39.90 -21.92
N ALA A 272 -38.50 40.22 -20.81
CA ALA A 272 -39.59 41.21 -20.78
C ALA A 272 -39.14 42.65 -21.12
N GLN A 273 -37.85 42.96 -20.96
CA GLN A 273 -37.24 44.24 -21.35
C GLN A 273 -36.66 44.22 -22.77
N GLY A 274 -36.91 43.15 -23.53
CA GLY A 274 -36.49 43.01 -24.93
C GLY A 274 -35.08 42.50 -25.15
N TYR A 275 -34.40 41.98 -24.12
CA TYR A 275 -33.06 41.40 -24.31
C TYR A 275 -33.11 40.00 -24.94
N ALA A 276 -32.18 39.75 -25.87
CA ALA A 276 -31.91 38.41 -26.41
C ALA A 276 -30.69 37.77 -25.71
N PHE A 277 -30.79 36.47 -25.40
CA PHE A 277 -29.74 35.70 -24.73
C PHE A 277 -29.08 34.73 -25.71
N GLN A 278 -28.01 35.20 -26.33
CA GLN A 278 -27.30 34.50 -27.39
C GLN A 278 -25.90 34.10 -26.92
N ASN A 279 -25.30 33.11 -27.58
CA ASN A 279 -23.85 32.90 -27.43
C ASN A 279 -23.07 34.04 -28.11
N LEU A 280 -21.73 34.04 -28.01
CA LEU A 280 -20.95 35.19 -28.43
C LEU A 280 -20.99 35.39 -29.94
N THR A 281 -20.82 34.33 -30.72
CA THR A 281 -20.80 34.46 -32.17
C THR A 281 -22.17 34.80 -32.75
N GLU A 282 -23.26 34.27 -32.19
CA GLU A 282 -24.63 34.70 -32.49
C GLU A 282 -24.85 36.18 -32.17
N ALA A 283 -24.40 36.64 -31.00
CA ALA A 283 -24.58 38.03 -30.59
C ALA A 283 -23.79 39.02 -31.47
N LEU A 284 -22.67 38.60 -32.05
CA LEU A 284 -21.83 39.41 -32.93
C LEU A 284 -22.09 39.18 -34.43
N ASP A 285 -23.07 38.34 -34.79
CA ASP A 285 -23.33 37.89 -36.16
C ASP A 285 -22.06 37.34 -36.86
N ALA A 286 -21.22 36.62 -36.09
CA ALA A 286 -19.94 36.06 -36.52
C ALA A 286 -20.03 34.54 -36.80
N PRO A 287 -19.10 33.96 -37.59
CA PRO A 287 -19.00 32.51 -37.73
C PRO A 287 -18.71 31.83 -36.39
N SER A 288 -19.21 30.61 -36.21
CA SER A 288 -18.98 29.82 -35.00
C SER A 288 -17.49 29.73 -34.66
N ALA A 289 -17.17 29.94 -33.38
CA ALA A 289 -15.82 29.79 -32.88
C ALA A 289 -15.40 28.31 -32.76
N HIS A 290 -16.34 27.37 -32.97
CA HIS A 290 -16.11 25.94 -32.88
C HIS A 290 -15.74 25.34 -34.23
N THR A 291 -14.72 24.48 -34.20
CA THR A 291 -14.30 23.67 -35.35
C THR A 291 -14.35 22.20 -34.97
N ARG A 292 -14.97 21.36 -35.81
CA ARG A 292 -15.06 19.92 -35.56
C ARG A 292 -13.69 19.26 -35.68
N VAL A 293 -13.40 18.33 -34.78
CA VAL A 293 -12.18 17.53 -34.75
C VAL A 293 -12.48 16.10 -35.18
N SER A 294 -11.66 15.56 -36.06
CA SER A 294 -11.77 14.18 -36.54
C SER A 294 -10.40 13.48 -36.60
N GLY A 295 -10.40 12.19 -36.91
CA GLY A 295 -9.19 11.41 -37.10
C GLY A 295 -8.30 11.31 -35.86
N LEU A 296 -6.97 11.40 -36.06
CA LEU A 296 -5.97 11.20 -35.01
C LEU A 296 -6.08 12.23 -33.87
N ALA A 297 -6.46 13.47 -34.18
CA ALA A 297 -6.58 14.52 -33.18
C ALA A 297 -7.71 14.22 -32.18
N LEU A 298 -8.85 13.72 -32.66
CA LEU A 298 -9.96 13.29 -31.81
C LEU A 298 -9.56 12.10 -30.94
N TRP A 299 -8.89 11.10 -31.52
CA TRP A 299 -8.43 9.92 -30.77
C TRP A 299 -7.40 10.26 -29.69
N LYS A 300 -6.52 11.23 -29.93
CA LYS A 300 -5.62 11.75 -28.89
C LYS A 300 -6.39 12.35 -27.71
N GLY A 301 -7.41 13.17 -27.98
CA GLY A 301 -8.29 13.72 -26.95
C GLY A 301 -9.05 12.64 -26.20
N LYS A 302 -9.66 11.68 -26.91
CA LYS A 302 -10.37 10.56 -26.28
C LYS A 302 -9.45 9.68 -25.42
N ALA A 303 -8.23 9.41 -25.88
CA ALA A 303 -7.24 8.68 -25.09
C ALA A 303 -6.85 9.43 -23.82
N TRP A 304 -6.70 10.76 -23.90
CA TRP A 304 -6.47 11.62 -22.73
C TRP A 304 -7.61 11.49 -21.71
N ILE A 305 -8.87 11.69 -22.14
CA ILE A 305 -10.05 11.55 -21.28
C ILE A 305 -10.13 10.16 -20.65
N PHE A 306 -9.92 9.11 -21.43
CA PHE A 306 -9.91 7.74 -20.94
C PHE A 306 -8.85 7.52 -19.85
N LEU A 307 -7.62 8.01 -20.06
CA LEU A 307 -6.54 7.86 -19.08
C LEU A 307 -6.84 8.60 -17.77
N VAL A 308 -7.42 9.80 -17.86
CA VAL A 308 -7.86 10.57 -16.68
C VAL A 308 -8.95 9.81 -15.93
N GLN A 309 -10.02 9.39 -16.60
CA GLN A 309 -11.11 8.64 -15.98
C GLN A 309 -10.65 7.30 -15.38
N ALA A 310 -9.79 6.57 -16.10
CA ALA A 310 -9.19 5.34 -15.59
C ALA A 310 -8.36 5.61 -14.34
N SER A 311 -7.58 6.71 -14.31
CA SER A 311 -6.79 7.07 -13.13
C SER A 311 -7.66 7.37 -11.91
N GLU A 312 -8.78 8.08 -12.09
CA GLU A 312 -9.74 8.34 -11.01
C GLU A 312 -10.36 7.04 -10.47
N HIS A 313 -10.97 6.25 -11.36
CA HIS A 313 -11.67 5.04 -10.95
C HIS A 313 -10.75 4.00 -10.31
N ILE A 314 -9.54 3.82 -10.83
CA ILE A 314 -8.55 2.91 -10.25
C ILE A 314 -8.08 3.44 -8.90
N THR A 315 -7.74 4.72 -8.78
CA THR A 315 -7.32 5.29 -7.50
C THR A 315 -8.41 5.21 -6.44
N ASP A 316 -9.66 5.54 -6.78
CA ASP A 316 -10.79 5.44 -5.86
C ASP A 316 -11.00 3.98 -5.42
N GLY A 317 -10.96 3.02 -6.36
CA GLY A 317 -11.03 1.60 -6.06
C GLY A 317 -9.89 1.12 -5.13
N LEU A 318 -8.66 1.61 -5.35
CA LEU A 318 -7.52 1.33 -4.47
C LEU A 318 -7.71 1.92 -3.08
N VAL A 319 -8.21 3.16 -2.97
CA VAL A 319 -8.48 3.81 -1.68
C VAL A 319 -9.56 3.05 -0.90
N VAL A 320 -10.66 2.66 -1.55
CA VAL A 320 -11.70 1.83 -0.92
C VAL A 320 -11.14 0.47 -0.50
N GLY A 321 -10.37 -0.19 -1.38
CA GLY A 321 -9.72 -1.47 -1.06
C GLY A 321 -8.78 -1.38 0.14
N LEU A 322 -7.95 -0.33 0.20
CA LEU A 322 -7.07 -0.05 1.33
C LEU A 322 -7.85 0.27 2.61
N ALA A 323 -8.97 0.99 2.52
CA ALA A 323 -9.83 1.26 3.68
C ALA A 323 -10.48 -0.02 4.23
N ILE A 324 -10.95 -0.92 3.36
CA ILE A 324 -11.50 -2.23 3.75
C ILE A 324 -10.42 -3.05 4.44
N ILE A 325 -9.25 -3.19 3.82
CA ILE A 325 -8.16 -4.01 4.37
C ILE A 325 -7.62 -3.40 5.66
N GLY A 326 -7.45 -2.08 5.71
CA GLY A 326 -7.08 -1.35 6.92
C GLY A 326 -8.05 -1.61 8.06
N SER A 327 -9.36 -1.55 7.78
CA SER A 327 -10.41 -1.88 8.76
C SER A 327 -10.35 -3.33 9.22
N LEU A 328 -10.10 -4.28 8.31
CA LEU A 328 -9.93 -5.70 8.66
C LEU A 328 -8.68 -5.94 9.50
N VAL A 329 -7.56 -5.27 9.21
CA VAL A 329 -6.32 -5.34 10.00
C VAL A 329 -6.54 -4.76 11.39
N ILE A 330 -7.21 -3.61 11.52
CA ILE A 330 -7.58 -3.02 12.81
C ILE A 330 -8.53 -3.96 13.58
N GLY A 331 -9.54 -4.52 12.91
CA GLY A 331 -10.49 -5.46 13.51
C GLY A 331 -9.80 -6.73 14.03
N ARG A 332 -8.92 -7.34 13.22
CA ARG A 332 -8.08 -8.47 13.64
C ARG A 332 -7.18 -8.08 14.81
N PHE A 333 -6.61 -6.88 14.77
CA PHE A 333 -5.76 -6.39 15.84
C PHE A 333 -6.52 -6.28 17.17
N LEU A 334 -7.70 -5.66 17.17
CA LEU A 334 -8.56 -5.58 18.36
C LEU A 334 -8.94 -6.98 18.87
N LEU A 335 -9.30 -7.89 17.96
CA LEU A 335 -9.59 -9.28 18.29
C LEU A 335 -8.39 -9.97 18.95
N MET A 336 -7.18 -9.76 18.40
CA MET A 336 -5.94 -10.32 18.93
C MET A 336 -5.66 -9.81 20.35
N LEU A 337 -5.81 -8.51 20.62
CA LEU A 337 -5.64 -7.96 21.98
C LEU A 337 -6.63 -8.57 22.98
N LEU A 338 -7.91 -8.61 22.62
CA LEU A 338 -8.98 -9.11 23.48
C LEU A 338 -8.80 -10.60 23.78
N LEU A 339 -8.60 -11.42 22.76
CA LEU A 339 -8.45 -12.86 22.90
C LEU A 339 -7.14 -13.24 23.59
N SER A 340 -6.05 -12.52 23.33
CA SER A 340 -4.78 -12.75 24.03
C SER A 340 -4.86 -12.42 25.51
N GLY A 341 -5.52 -11.32 25.86
CA GLY A 341 -5.78 -10.97 27.25
C GLY A 341 -6.68 -11.99 27.95
N TRP A 342 -7.70 -12.49 27.25
CA TRP A 342 -8.57 -13.54 27.78
C TRP A 342 -7.84 -14.88 27.95
N HIS A 343 -7.05 -15.29 26.96
CA HIS A 343 -6.17 -16.46 27.03
C HIS A 343 -5.25 -16.38 28.25
N ALA A 344 -4.51 -15.28 28.40
CA ALA A 344 -3.60 -15.09 29.52
C ALA A 344 -4.33 -15.13 30.87
N ARG A 345 -5.51 -14.52 30.98
CA ARG A 345 -6.34 -14.62 32.20
C ARG A 345 -6.81 -16.05 32.46
N ARG A 346 -7.18 -16.80 31.42
CA ARG A 346 -7.67 -18.18 31.54
C ARG A 346 -6.58 -19.13 32.02
N VAL A 347 -5.41 -19.11 31.37
CA VAL A 347 -4.30 -20.02 31.67
C VAL A 347 -3.63 -19.69 33.00
N ARG A 348 -3.63 -18.41 33.41
CA ARG A 348 -3.03 -17.96 34.68
C ARG A 348 -3.99 -17.98 35.87
N ARG A 349 -5.25 -18.42 35.70
CA ARG A 349 -6.20 -18.57 36.82
C ARG A 349 -5.69 -19.62 37.80
N ARG A 350 -5.76 -19.32 39.10
CA ARG A 350 -5.52 -20.29 40.17
C ARG A 350 -6.52 -21.44 40.00
N GLY A 351 -6.02 -22.63 39.66
CA GLY A 351 -6.85 -23.82 39.40
C GLY A 351 -6.97 -24.26 37.93
N PHE A 352 -6.40 -23.52 36.97
CA PHE A 352 -6.31 -24.00 35.59
C PHE A 352 -5.47 -25.29 35.52
N ARG A 353 -6.01 -26.34 34.89
CA ARG A 353 -5.34 -27.61 34.64
C ARG A 353 -5.74 -28.12 33.26
N TRP A 354 -4.79 -28.66 32.51
CA TRP A 354 -5.03 -29.27 31.21
C TRP A 354 -5.67 -30.67 31.31
N GLY A 355 -5.49 -31.34 32.45
CA GLY A 355 -5.91 -32.71 32.70
C GLY A 355 -5.10 -33.30 33.85
N PRO A 356 -5.07 -34.63 33.99
CA PRO A 356 -4.15 -35.33 34.88
C PRO A 356 -2.68 -34.94 34.60
N PRO A 357 -1.77 -35.00 35.59
CA PRO A 357 -0.34 -34.86 35.37
C PRO A 357 0.16 -35.90 34.37
N VAL A 358 0.95 -35.48 33.39
CA VAL A 358 1.63 -36.39 32.45
C VAL A 358 3.04 -36.58 32.97
N THR A 359 3.38 -37.80 33.39
CA THR A 359 4.68 -38.12 34.04
C THR A 359 5.50 -39.14 33.27
N GLU A 360 4.88 -39.78 32.27
CA GLU A 360 5.50 -40.77 31.42
C GLU A 360 6.67 -40.16 30.62
N PRO A 361 7.76 -40.91 30.41
CA PRO A 361 8.87 -40.41 29.61
C PRO A 361 8.47 -40.12 28.17
N VAL A 362 9.17 -39.19 27.52
CA VAL A 362 8.90 -38.77 26.14
C VAL A 362 10.12 -38.86 25.25
N SER A 363 9.89 -38.92 23.93
CA SER A 363 10.95 -38.96 22.93
C SER A 363 11.22 -37.57 22.36
N VAL A 364 12.42 -37.03 22.55
CA VAL A 364 12.85 -35.75 21.95
C VAL A 364 13.61 -36.02 20.66
N LEU A 365 13.13 -35.50 19.54
CA LEU A 365 13.75 -35.61 18.22
C LEU A 365 14.49 -34.31 17.89
N VAL A 366 15.78 -34.45 17.60
CA VAL A 366 16.66 -33.34 17.22
C VAL A 366 17.22 -33.62 15.82
N PRO A 367 16.58 -33.16 14.74
CA PRO A 367 17.16 -33.26 13.41
C PRO A 367 18.36 -32.31 13.31
N ALA A 368 19.50 -32.83 12.86
CA ALA A 368 20.74 -32.08 12.79
C ALA A 368 21.40 -32.21 11.41
N TYR A 369 21.83 -31.10 10.84
CA TYR A 369 22.63 -31.06 9.62
C TYR A 369 23.63 -29.91 9.63
N ASN A 370 24.90 -30.23 9.80
CA ASN A 370 26.01 -29.28 9.94
C ASN A 370 25.78 -28.25 11.08
N GLU A 371 25.62 -28.77 12.30
CA GLU A 371 25.32 -28.01 13.51
C GLU A 371 26.41 -28.14 14.58
N ALA A 372 27.64 -28.45 14.19
CA ALA A 372 28.74 -28.71 15.11
C ALA A 372 28.99 -27.58 16.14
N LYS A 373 28.61 -26.33 15.81
CA LYS A 373 28.78 -25.18 16.69
C LYS A 373 27.73 -25.06 17.81
N CYS A 374 26.55 -25.65 17.65
CA CYS A 374 25.43 -25.45 18.58
C CYS A 374 24.91 -26.76 19.18
N ILE A 375 25.10 -27.90 18.51
CA ILE A 375 24.49 -29.18 18.89
C ILE A 375 24.84 -29.62 20.31
N GLU A 376 26.04 -29.32 20.80
CA GLU A 376 26.45 -29.64 22.16
C GLU A 376 25.59 -28.89 23.19
N ASN A 377 25.40 -27.58 23.00
CA ASN A 377 24.56 -26.76 23.89
C ASN A 377 23.11 -27.24 23.86
N THR A 378 22.60 -27.58 22.68
CA THR A 378 21.26 -28.17 22.48
C THR A 378 21.09 -29.43 23.32
N VAL A 379 22.00 -30.42 23.19
CA VAL A 379 21.93 -31.69 23.92
C VAL A 379 22.11 -31.47 25.42
N ARG A 380 23.06 -30.62 25.84
CA ARG A 380 23.24 -30.27 27.27
C ARG A 380 21.99 -29.65 27.88
N SER A 381 21.27 -28.79 27.13
CA SER A 381 20.02 -28.20 27.61
C SER A 381 18.92 -29.24 27.82
N LEU A 382 18.84 -30.25 26.96
CA LEU A 382 17.91 -31.36 27.12
C LEU A 382 18.25 -32.22 28.34
N MET A 383 19.54 -32.43 28.63
CA MET A 383 19.95 -33.17 29.83
C MET A 383 19.59 -32.46 31.15
N ALA A 384 19.34 -31.15 31.11
CA ALA A 384 18.84 -30.38 32.24
C ALA A 384 17.31 -30.42 32.40
N SER A 385 16.60 -31.22 31.59
CA SER A 385 15.14 -31.35 31.62
C SER A 385 14.62 -31.83 32.97
N GLU A 386 13.60 -31.17 33.50
CA GLU A 386 12.86 -31.58 34.71
C GLU A 386 11.89 -32.75 34.45
N HIS A 387 11.69 -33.13 33.19
CA HIS A 387 10.85 -34.25 32.76
C HIS A 387 11.69 -35.43 32.26
N PRO A 388 11.31 -36.69 32.50
CA PRO A 388 12.01 -37.85 31.96
C PRO A 388 11.98 -37.89 30.42
N ILE A 389 13.16 -37.99 29.79
CA ILE A 389 13.28 -37.98 28.33
C ILE A 389 14.24 -39.04 27.80
N GLU A 390 13.96 -39.53 26.59
CA GLU A 390 14.99 -40.03 25.67
C GLU A 390 15.26 -38.98 24.59
N VAL A 391 16.50 -38.86 24.15
CA VAL A 391 16.89 -37.93 23.08
C VAL A 391 17.38 -38.73 21.88
N LEU A 392 16.80 -38.46 20.72
CA LEU A 392 17.21 -38.99 19.43
C LEU A 392 17.75 -37.84 18.59
N VAL A 393 19.07 -37.80 18.40
CA VAL A 393 19.70 -36.87 17.46
C VAL A 393 19.77 -37.54 16.09
N ILE A 394 19.07 -36.98 15.10
CA ILE A 394 19.03 -37.51 13.74
C ILE A 394 19.99 -36.71 12.87
N ASP A 395 21.18 -37.25 12.63
CA ASP A 395 22.17 -36.66 11.75
C ASP A 395 21.82 -36.94 10.28
N ASP A 396 21.39 -35.89 9.57
CA ASP A 396 20.98 -35.93 8.16
C ASP A 396 22.18 -35.76 7.19
N GLY A 397 23.25 -36.51 7.47
CA GLY A 397 24.45 -36.57 6.65
C GLY A 397 25.39 -35.38 6.84
N SER A 398 25.68 -35.00 8.09
CA SER A 398 26.57 -33.87 8.37
C SER A 398 28.02 -34.14 7.97
N SER A 399 28.71 -33.09 7.50
CA SER A 399 30.13 -33.13 7.10
C SER A 399 31.07 -32.48 8.11
N ASP A 400 30.54 -31.72 9.08
CA ASP A 400 31.30 -30.89 10.02
C ASP A 400 31.63 -31.58 11.36
N GLY A 401 31.27 -32.85 11.51
CA GLY A 401 31.49 -33.62 12.74
C GLY A 401 30.36 -33.56 13.77
N THR A 402 29.20 -32.98 13.44
CA THR A 402 28.01 -32.91 14.31
C THR A 402 27.71 -34.24 15.06
N ALA A 403 27.57 -35.36 14.34
CA ALA A 403 27.32 -36.66 14.96
C ALA A 403 28.41 -37.11 15.94
N ARG A 404 29.70 -36.86 15.60
CA ARG A 404 30.84 -37.25 16.44
C ARG A 404 30.85 -36.48 17.76
N ILE A 405 30.45 -35.21 17.75
CA ILE A 405 30.36 -34.39 18.96
C ILE A 405 29.35 -35.01 19.93
N VAL A 406 28.16 -35.36 19.46
CA VAL A 406 27.12 -35.95 20.31
C VAL A 406 27.51 -37.35 20.81
N GLU A 407 28.07 -38.19 19.96
CA GLU A 407 28.55 -39.52 20.36
C GLU A 407 29.66 -39.44 21.42
N ALA A 408 30.57 -38.47 21.30
CA ALA A 408 31.65 -38.27 22.26
C ALA A 408 31.16 -37.82 23.66
N MET A 409 29.93 -37.32 23.79
CA MET A 409 29.36 -36.95 25.09
C MET A 409 29.05 -38.17 25.97
N GLY A 410 28.90 -39.37 25.39
CA GLY A 410 28.71 -40.62 26.15
C GLY A 410 27.46 -40.66 27.04
N LEU A 411 26.40 -39.96 26.68
CA LEU A 411 25.19 -39.82 27.50
C LEU A 411 24.24 -41.02 27.33
N PRO A 412 23.78 -41.68 28.41
CA PRO A 412 23.06 -42.97 28.34
C PRO A 412 21.64 -42.86 27.74
N ASN A 413 21.02 -41.69 27.82
CA ASN A 413 19.68 -41.39 27.31
C ASN A 413 19.69 -40.66 25.95
N VAL A 414 20.86 -40.55 25.30
CA VAL A 414 21.03 -39.91 23.98
C VAL A 414 21.42 -40.96 22.94
N ARG A 415 20.71 -41.00 21.82
CA ARG A 415 20.98 -41.89 20.69
C ARG A 415 21.19 -41.07 19.42
N VAL A 416 22.26 -41.36 18.70
CA VAL A 416 22.51 -40.77 17.38
C VAL A 416 22.02 -41.72 16.29
N ILE A 417 21.19 -41.23 15.38
CA ILE A 417 20.72 -41.93 14.19
C ILE A 417 21.29 -41.21 12.99
N ARG A 418 22.13 -41.90 12.21
CA ARG A 418 22.74 -41.34 11.01
C ARG A 418 21.96 -41.76 9.76
N GLN A 419 21.78 -40.84 8.83
CA GLN A 419 21.19 -41.09 7.52
C GLN A 419 21.89 -40.28 6.41
N LEU A 420 21.63 -40.61 5.15
CA LEU A 420 22.03 -39.75 4.03
C LEU A 420 21.11 -38.52 3.99
N ASN A 421 21.66 -37.38 3.57
CA ASN A 421 20.91 -36.12 3.52
C ASN A 421 19.64 -36.25 2.66
N ALA A 422 18.49 -36.18 3.32
CA ALA A 422 17.18 -36.28 2.72
C ALA A 422 16.23 -35.14 3.16
N GLY A 423 16.74 -34.20 3.96
CA GLY A 423 16.00 -33.05 4.46
C GLY A 423 15.33 -33.29 5.81
N LYS A 424 14.94 -32.19 6.45
CA LYS A 424 14.36 -32.18 7.79
C LYS A 424 13.11 -33.08 7.94
N PRO A 425 12.13 -33.09 7.01
CA PRO A 425 10.98 -33.99 7.14
C PRO A 425 11.36 -35.47 7.18
N ALA A 426 12.31 -35.89 6.33
CA ALA A 426 12.80 -37.27 6.31
C ALA A 426 13.54 -37.64 7.60
N ALA A 427 14.38 -36.74 8.11
CA ALA A 427 15.05 -36.92 9.40
C ALA A 427 14.06 -37.04 10.57
N LEU A 428 13.04 -36.18 10.62
CA LEU A 428 11.98 -36.26 11.64
C LEU A 428 11.17 -37.55 11.55
N ASN A 429 10.81 -38.01 10.35
CA ASN A 429 10.13 -39.29 10.15
C ASN A 429 10.99 -40.48 10.57
N ARG A 430 12.31 -40.43 10.31
CA ARG A 430 13.24 -41.44 10.80
C ARG A 430 13.33 -41.45 12.32
N GLY A 431 13.36 -40.27 12.94
CA GLY A 431 13.27 -40.11 14.39
C GLY A 431 11.98 -40.69 14.95
N LEU A 432 10.83 -40.37 14.35
CA LEU A 432 9.50 -40.85 14.74
C LEU A 432 9.42 -42.39 14.70
N ALA A 433 10.00 -43.03 13.68
CA ALA A 433 10.05 -44.48 13.56
C ALA A 433 10.93 -45.17 14.62
N ASN A 434 11.85 -44.43 15.24
CA ASN A 434 12.77 -44.94 16.26
C ASN A 434 12.41 -44.48 17.69
N ALA A 435 11.39 -43.63 17.83
CA ALA A 435 10.88 -43.13 19.10
C ALA A 435 10.16 -44.23 19.88
N ARG A 436 10.52 -44.38 21.16
CA ARG A 436 9.98 -45.42 22.04
C ARG A 436 8.66 -45.00 22.71
N HIS A 437 8.44 -43.71 22.89
CA HIS A 437 7.31 -43.19 23.67
C HIS A 437 6.16 -42.69 22.80
N ASP A 438 4.98 -42.53 23.40
CA ASP A 438 3.77 -42.05 22.69
C ASP A 438 3.79 -40.54 22.43
N ILE A 439 4.44 -39.76 23.28
CA ILE A 439 4.60 -38.32 23.08
C ILE A 439 5.99 -38.05 22.50
N VAL A 440 6.00 -37.27 21.43
CA VAL A 440 7.20 -36.90 20.68
C VAL A 440 7.37 -35.39 20.73
N VAL A 441 8.51 -34.93 21.23
CA VAL A 441 8.91 -33.53 21.25
C VAL A 441 9.86 -33.30 20.08
N MET A 442 9.66 -32.24 19.31
CA MET A 442 10.54 -31.85 18.21
C MET A 442 11.26 -30.54 18.57
N MET A 443 12.57 -30.51 18.32
CA MET A 443 13.45 -29.41 18.66
C MET A 443 14.51 -29.24 17.57
N ASP A 444 14.76 -28.02 17.10
CA ASP A 444 15.84 -27.76 16.15
C ASP A 444 17.21 -27.87 16.85
N GLY A 445 18.25 -28.35 16.17
CA GLY A 445 19.55 -28.58 16.81
C GLY A 445 20.39 -27.32 17.06
N ASP A 446 19.84 -26.14 16.78
CA ASP A 446 20.35 -24.81 17.18
C ASP A 446 19.56 -24.17 18.33
N THR A 447 18.65 -24.92 18.95
CA THR A 447 17.75 -24.41 19.98
C THR A 447 18.21 -24.85 21.37
N VAL A 448 17.84 -24.10 22.40
CA VAL A 448 18.13 -24.39 23.81
C VAL A 448 16.84 -24.34 24.61
N PHE A 449 16.50 -25.42 25.31
CA PHE A 449 15.31 -25.48 26.16
C PHE A 449 15.61 -25.00 27.58
N GLU A 450 14.66 -24.30 28.20
CA GLU A 450 14.67 -24.11 29.65
C GLU A 450 14.38 -25.47 30.35
N PRO A 451 14.88 -25.72 31.58
CA PRO A 451 14.69 -26.99 32.29
C PRO A 451 13.23 -27.47 32.36
N ALA A 452 12.29 -26.55 32.55
CA ALA A 452 10.86 -26.85 32.63
C ALA A 452 10.17 -27.08 31.27
N THR A 453 10.82 -26.79 30.14
CA THR A 453 10.18 -26.70 28.81
C THR A 453 9.48 -27.97 28.40
N VAL A 454 10.14 -29.13 28.56
CA VAL A 454 9.57 -30.42 28.19
C VAL A 454 8.33 -30.71 29.04
N ARG A 455 8.40 -30.50 30.36
CA ARG A 455 7.26 -30.68 31.27
C ARG A 455 6.06 -29.83 30.83
N GLU A 456 6.29 -28.56 30.51
CA GLU A 456 5.23 -27.63 30.07
C GLU A 456 4.66 -28.02 28.69
N LEU A 457 5.47 -28.59 27.79
CA LEU A 457 5.01 -29.08 26.48
C LEU A 457 4.16 -30.34 26.57
N VAL A 458 4.47 -31.25 27.52
CA VAL A 458 3.79 -32.55 27.60
C VAL A 458 2.51 -32.50 28.42
N GLN A 459 2.43 -31.58 29.39
CA GLN A 459 1.27 -31.47 30.29
C GLN A 459 -0.09 -31.31 29.58
N PRO A 460 -0.21 -30.60 28.43
CA PRO A 460 -1.48 -30.50 27.71
C PRO A 460 -2.02 -31.84 27.15
N PHE A 461 -1.20 -32.87 27.00
CA PHE A 461 -1.65 -34.20 26.54
C PHE A 461 -2.48 -34.97 27.57
N GLY A 462 -2.59 -34.46 28.81
CA GLY A 462 -3.56 -34.94 29.78
C GLY A 462 -5.02 -34.84 29.28
N ASP A 463 -5.30 -33.96 28.30
CA ASP A 463 -6.52 -34.00 27.50
C ASP A 463 -6.31 -34.97 26.31
N PRO A 464 -7.05 -36.09 26.23
CA PRO A 464 -6.88 -37.07 25.17
C PRO A 464 -7.20 -36.53 23.77
N GLY A 465 -7.95 -35.42 23.66
CA GLY A 465 -8.24 -34.76 22.38
C GLY A 465 -7.11 -33.86 21.87
N VAL A 466 -6.05 -33.62 22.65
CA VAL A 466 -4.87 -32.87 22.21
C VAL A 466 -3.96 -33.79 21.40
N GLY A 467 -3.74 -33.40 20.14
CA GLY A 467 -2.84 -34.09 19.22
C GLY A 467 -1.49 -33.40 19.08
N ALA A 468 -1.42 -32.09 19.33
CA ALA A 468 -0.16 -31.36 19.34
C ALA A 468 -0.18 -30.09 20.19
N VAL A 469 1.01 -29.66 20.59
CA VAL A 469 1.25 -28.52 21.47
C VAL A 469 2.33 -27.63 20.86
N ALA A 470 2.03 -26.35 20.68
CA ALA A 470 2.99 -25.32 20.31
C ALA A 470 3.65 -24.72 21.56
N GLY A 471 4.98 -24.68 21.59
CA GLY A 471 5.72 -23.93 22.59
C GLY A 471 5.97 -22.47 22.19
N ASN A 472 6.70 -21.79 23.04
CA ASN A 472 7.07 -20.39 22.95
C ASN A 472 8.53 -20.23 22.50
N ALA A 473 8.74 -20.07 21.19
CA ALA A 473 10.06 -19.77 20.62
C ALA A 473 10.48 -18.32 20.94
N LYS A 474 11.70 -18.16 21.45
CA LYS A 474 12.33 -16.90 21.83
C LYS A 474 13.64 -16.72 21.07
N VAL A 475 13.92 -15.49 20.64
CA VAL A 475 15.20 -15.13 20.01
C VAL A 475 16.28 -15.08 21.07
N GLY A 476 17.39 -15.82 20.89
CA GLY A 476 18.54 -15.81 21.78
C GLY A 476 19.49 -14.64 21.54
N ASN A 477 19.84 -14.38 20.28
CA ASN A 477 20.81 -13.36 19.87
C ASN A 477 20.12 -12.01 19.56
N ARG A 478 19.88 -11.20 20.60
CA ARG A 478 19.10 -9.95 20.51
C ARG A 478 19.93 -8.68 20.36
N ASP A 479 21.25 -8.77 20.50
CA ASP A 479 22.15 -7.61 20.62
C ASP A 479 22.42 -6.88 19.29
N THR A 480 22.02 -7.49 18.16
CA THR A 480 22.09 -6.86 16.84
C THR A 480 20.78 -6.17 16.50
N LEU A 481 20.81 -5.17 15.60
CA LEU A 481 19.58 -4.49 15.14
C LEU A 481 18.58 -5.47 14.48
N ILE A 482 19.09 -6.41 13.69
CA ILE A 482 18.27 -7.46 13.05
C ILE A 482 17.71 -8.42 14.11
N GLY A 483 18.49 -8.77 15.14
CA GLY A 483 18.04 -9.55 16.29
C GLY A 483 16.93 -8.85 17.08
N ALA A 484 17.08 -7.56 17.35
CA ALA A 484 16.07 -6.74 18.03
C ALA A 484 14.75 -6.65 17.26
N TRP A 485 14.80 -6.44 15.94
CA TRP A 485 13.59 -6.43 15.09
C TRP A 485 12.89 -7.78 15.06
N GLN A 486 13.65 -8.87 14.96
CA GLN A 486 13.09 -10.23 15.04
C GLN A 486 12.51 -10.52 16.43
N HIS A 487 13.13 -10.01 17.49
CA HIS A 487 12.57 -10.13 18.84
C HIS A 487 11.20 -9.44 18.95
N ILE A 488 11.06 -8.20 18.44
CA ILE A 488 9.76 -7.50 18.38
C ILE A 488 8.75 -8.34 17.61
N GLU A 489 9.13 -8.86 16.45
CA GLU A 489 8.25 -9.67 15.61
C GLU A 489 7.85 -11.00 16.28
N TYR A 490 8.76 -11.69 16.96
CA TYR A 490 8.42 -12.94 17.65
C TYR A 490 7.41 -12.71 18.78
N VAL A 491 7.62 -11.65 19.57
CA VAL A 491 6.74 -11.31 20.69
C VAL A 491 5.38 -10.79 20.19
N MET A 492 5.38 -9.82 19.27
CA MET A 492 4.16 -9.17 18.77
C MET A 492 3.45 -9.99 17.69
N GLY A 493 4.19 -10.53 16.73
CA GLY A 493 3.68 -11.17 15.51
C GLY A 493 3.50 -12.68 15.60
N PHE A 494 4.20 -13.38 16.50
CA PHE A 494 4.00 -14.83 16.66
C PHE A 494 3.33 -15.17 17.99
N ASN A 495 3.88 -14.75 19.13
CA ASN A 495 3.36 -15.18 20.44
C ASN A 495 1.98 -14.63 20.74
N LEU A 496 1.74 -13.35 20.41
CA LEU A 496 0.43 -12.75 20.58
C LEU A 496 -0.61 -13.41 19.64
N ASP A 497 -0.23 -13.65 18.38
CA ASP A 497 -1.07 -14.35 17.41
C ASP A 497 -1.42 -15.78 17.87
N ARG A 498 -0.45 -16.52 18.42
CA ARG A 498 -0.67 -17.88 18.94
C ARG A 498 -1.74 -17.93 20.03
N ARG A 499 -1.75 -16.96 20.95
CA ARG A 499 -2.80 -16.89 21.99
C ARG A 499 -4.19 -16.68 21.40
N MET A 500 -4.30 -15.83 20.36
CA MET A 500 -5.55 -15.63 19.63
C MET A 500 -5.98 -16.91 18.92
N TYR A 501 -5.07 -17.54 18.16
CA TYR A 501 -5.38 -18.75 17.40
C TYR A 501 -5.68 -19.97 18.29
N ASP A 502 -5.09 -20.05 19.48
CA ASP A 502 -5.43 -21.07 20.49
C ASP A 502 -6.88 -20.92 20.97
N MET A 503 -7.32 -19.68 21.27
CA MET A 503 -8.71 -19.41 21.64
C MET A 503 -9.70 -19.70 20.51
N LEU A 504 -9.31 -19.42 19.27
CA LEU A 504 -10.10 -19.74 18.07
C LEU A 504 -10.01 -21.22 17.67
N ARG A 505 -9.11 -21.99 18.29
CA ARG A 505 -8.78 -23.40 17.97
C ARG A 505 -8.45 -23.60 16.49
N CYS A 506 -7.62 -22.72 15.94
CA CYS A 506 -7.19 -22.76 14.55
C CYS A 506 -5.72 -22.33 14.39
N MET A 507 -4.86 -22.83 15.28
CA MET A 507 -3.41 -22.60 15.23
C MET A 507 -2.85 -22.94 13.84
N PRO A 508 -2.25 -21.98 13.12
CA PRO A 508 -1.80 -22.26 11.76
C PRO A 508 -0.46 -22.99 11.72
N THR A 509 0.40 -22.77 12.72
CA THR A 509 1.78 -23.27 12.72
C THR A 509 2.26 -23.52 14.14
N ILE A 510 2.72 -24.75 14.38
CA ILE A 510 3.56 -25.11 15.53
C ILE A 510 5.01 -24.84 15.15
N PRO A 511 5.77 -24.01 15.88
CA PRO A 511 7.15 -23.72 15.50
C PRO A 511 8.01 -24.99 15.55
N GLY A 512 8.75 -25.27 14.46
CA GLY A 512 9.63 -26.44 14.39
C GLY A 512 10.71 -26.52 15.47
N ALA A 513 11.08 -25.40 16.08
CA ALA A 513 12.05 -25.33 17.17
C ALA A 513 11.49 -25.80 18.53
N VAL A 514 10.17 -25.77 18.72
CA VAL A 514 9.53 -26.10 20.00
C VAL A 514 8.08 -26.56 19.80
N GLY A 515 7.92 -27.86 19.57
CA GLY A 515 6.61 -28.49 19.41
C GLY A 515 6.57 -29.87 20.03
N ALA A 516 5.40 -30.29 20.48
CA ALA A 516 5.16 -31.67 20.94
C ALA A 516 3.94 -32.25 20.26
N PHE A 517 3.96 -33.56 20.03
CA PHE A 517 2.99 -34.27 19.22
C PHE A 517 2.66 -35.62 19.83
N ARG A 518 1.40 -36.01 19.75
CA ARG A 518 1.00 -37.40 20.00
C ARG A 518 1.43 -38.23 18.79
N ARG A 519 2.20 -39.30 19.02
CA ARG A 519 2.74 -40.16 17.96
C ARG A 519 1.62 -40.76 17.10
N SER A 520 0.53 -41.22 17.72
CA SER A 520 -0.64 -41.73 17.00
C SER A 520 -1.31 -40.68 16.12
N ALA A 521 -1.31 -39.40 16.52
CA ALA A 521 -1.83 -38.31 15.71
C ALA A 521 -0.95 -38.07 14.47
N LEU A 522 0.39 -38.04 14.64
CA LEU A 522 1.33 -37.94 13.52
C LEU A 522 1.22 -39.12 12.55
N GLN A 523 1.13 -40.35 13.06
CA GLN A 523 1.00 -41.55 12.23
C GLN A 523 -0.28 -41.54 11.40
N ARG A 524 -1.40 -41.09 11.97
CA ARG A 524 -2.68 -40.99 11.25
C ARG A 524 -2.64 -40.03 10.06
N ILE A 525 -1.87 -38.96 10.15
CA ILE A 525 -1.72 -37.97 9.06
C ILE A 525 -0.55 -38.28 8.12
N GLY A 526 0.17 -39.39 8.32
CA GLY A 526 1.28 -39.83 7.47
C GLY A 526 2.65 -39.27 7.85
N GLY A 527 2.80 -38.68 9.04
CA GLY A 527 4.06 -38.10 9.53
C GLY A 527 4.35 -36.70 8.99
N MET A 528 5.63 -36.35 8.88
CA MET A 528 6.10 -35.07 8.37
C MET A 528 6.19 -35.10 6.85
N SER A 529 5.37 -34.29 6.18
CA SER A 529 5.33 -34.16 4.72
C SER A 529 6.50 -33.33 4.18
N ASP A 530 7.04 -33.71 3.02
CA ASP A 530 8.06 -32.97 2.25
C ASP A 530 7.47 -32.20 1.05
N ASP A 531 6.13 -32.20 0.89
CA ASP A 531 5.43 -31.50 -0.19
C ASP A 531 5.62 -29.98 -0.15
N THR A 532 5.89 -29.43 1.04
CA THR A 532 5.98 -27.98 1.28
C THR A 532 7.31 -27.62 1.94
N LEU A 533 7.75 -26.38 1.72
CA LEU A 533 8.95 -25.86 2.37
C LEU A 533 8.76 -25.49 3.86
N ALA A 534 7.52 -25.52 4.36
CA ALA A 534 7.16 -25.21 5.73
C ALA A 534 6.42 -26.44 6.32
N GLU A 535 7.19 -27.49 6.60
CA GLU A 535 6.70 -28.78 7.07
C GLU A 535 5.89 -28.66 8.38
N ASP A 536 6.29 -27.69 9.21
CA ASP A 536 5.70 -27.38 10.51
C ASP A 536 4.29 -26.77 10.39
N THR A 537 4.08 -25.97 9.35
CA THR A 537 2.78 -25.40 9.00
C THR A 537 1.90 -26.47 8.35
N ASP A 538 2.44 -27.24 7.41
CA ASP A 538 1.71 -28.33 6.74
C ASP A 538 1.18 -29.38 7.74
N VAL A 539 2.03 -29.88 8.64
CA VAL A 539 1.63 -30.86 9.65
C VAL A 539 0.57 -30.31 10.60
N THR A 540 0.67 -29.01 10.97
CA THR A 540 -0.30 -28.36 11.86
C THR A 540 -1.68 -28.29 11.20
N MET A 541 -1.74 -27.92 9.91
CA MET A 541 -2.99 -27.90 9.15
C MET A 541 -3.57 -29.30 8.97
N ALA A 542 -2.72 -30.31 8.74
CA ALA A 542 -3.15 -31.70 8.60
C ALA A 542 -3.76 -32.25 9.91
N LEU A 543 -3.16 -31.96 11.07
CA LEU A 543 -3.71 -32.35 12.38
C LEU A 543 -5.09 -31.73 12.64
N HIS A 544 -5.26 -30.45 12.28
CA HIS A 544 -6.57 -29.80 12.39
C HIS A 544 -7.63 -30.43 11.50
N ARG A 545 -7.26 -30.86 10.29
CA ARG A 545 -8.17 -31.55 9.36
C ARG A 545 -8.57 -32.95 9.85
N ASP A 546 -7.65 -33.66 10.49
CA ASP A 546 -7.93 -34.97 11.11
C ASP A 546 -8.77 -34.85 12.42
N GLY A 547 -8.88 -33.64 12.96
CA GLY A 547 -9.77 -33.31 14.08
C GLY A 547 -9.09 -33.18 15.44
N TRP A 548 -7.77 -33.19 15.48
CA TRP A 548 -7.01 -32.99 16.70
C TRP A 548 -7.07 -31.54 17.18
N LYS A 549 -7.06 -31.37 18.51
CA LYS A 549 -6.79 -30.06 19.11
C LYS A 549 -5.30 -29.79 19.02
N VAL A 550 -4.96 -28.61 18.50
CA VAL A 550 -3.61 -28.02 18.57
C VAL A 550 -3.70 -26.87 19.56
N VAL A 551 -2.87 -26.91 20.61
CA VAL A 551 -2.94 -25.94 21.72
C VAL A 551 -1.61 -25.22 21.94
N TYR A 552 -1.65 -24.11 22.67
CA TYR A 552 -0.46 -23.31 22.98
C TYR A 552 -0.04 -23.39 24.45
N ALA A 553 1.22 -23.76 24.70
CA ALA A 553 1.85 -23.78 26.03
C ALA A 553 2.78 -22.57 26.19
N GLU A 554 2.28 -21.47 26.79
CA GLU A 554 3.03 -20.20 26.86
C GLU A 554 4.30 -20.24 27.72
N ASN A 555 4.37 -21.19 28.65
CA ASN A 555 5.50 -21.40 29.56
C ASN A 555 6.57 -22.35 29.01
N ALA A 556 6.27 -23.09 27.94
CA ALA A 556 7.24 -23.96 27.28
C ALA A 556 8.21 -23.13 26.41
N ARG A 557 9.30 -22.63 27.00
CA ARG A 557 10.18 -21.64 26.36
C ARG A 557 11.43 -22.26 25.75
N ALA A 558 11.68 -21.93 24.49
CA ALA A 558 12.85 -22.38 23.76
C ALA A 558 13.59 -21.21 23.13
N TRP A 559 14.90 -21.17 23.28
CA TRP A 559 15.78 -20.09 22.80
C TRP A 559 16.46 -20.53 21.52
N THR A 560 16.21 -19.84 20.40
CA THR A 560 16.72 -20.19 19.07
C THR A 560 17.60 -19.07 18.49
N GLU A 561 18.52 -19.45 17.61
CA GLU A 561 19.42 -18.53 16.90
C GLU A 561 18.70 -17.89 15.70
N ALA A 562 18.44 -16.59 15.79
CA ALA A 562 17.85 -15.84 14.69
C ALA A 562 18.94 -15.42 13.67
N PRO A 563 18.58 -15.27 12.38
CA PRO A 563 19.46 -14.71 11.36
C PRO A 563 20.18 -13.41 11.78
N GLU A 564 21.50 -13.36 11.58
CA GLU A 564 22.32 -12.17 11.88
C GLU A 564 22.55 -11.29 10.65
N THR A 565 22.41 -11.86 9.45
CA THR A 565 22.62 -11.15 8.17
C THR A 565 21.33 -11.02 7.37
N VAL A 566 21.24 -9.97 6.54
CA VAL A 566 20.11 -9.75 5.63
C VAL A 566 19.92 -10.93 4.68
N GLN A 567 20.99 -11.57 4.22
CA GLN A 567 20.90 -12.72 3.32
C GLN A 567 20.28 -13.94 4.01
N GLN A 568 20.69 -14.25 5.25
CA GLN A 568 20.09 -15.33 6.03
C GLN A 568 18.61 -15.05 6.32
N LEU A 569 18.29 -13.80 6.70
CA LEU A 569 16.92 -13.36 6.93
C LEU A 569 16.08 -13.53 5.67
N TRP A 570 16.59 -13.09 4.51
CA TRP A 570 15.91 -13.23 3.23
C TRP A 570 15.55 -14.69 2.93
N SER A 571 16.53 -15.60 3.02
CA SER A 571 16.33 -17.02 2.76
C SER A 571 15.30 -17.64 3.70
N GLN A 572 15.34 -17.28 4.99
CA GLN A 572 14.36 -17.74 5.98
C GLN A 572 12.95 -17.26 5.63
N ARG A 573 12.79 -15.95 5.40
CA ARG A 573 11.49 -15.33 5.16
C ARG A 573 10.86 -15.77 3.85
N TYR A 574 11.68 -15.96 2.83
CA TYR A 574 11.25 -16.50 1.55
C TYR A 574 10.69 -17.92 1.72
N ARG A 575 11.39 -18.78 2.46
CA ARG A 575 10.98 -20.16 2.75
C ARG A 575 9.68 -20.20 3.55
N TRP A 576 9.56 -19.39 4.59
CA TRP A 576 8.35 -19.30 5.41
C TRP A 576 7.16 -18.79 4.61
N SER A 577 7.33 -17.69 3.86
CA SER A 577 6.25 -17.10 3.07
C SER A 577 5.79 -18.05 1.97
N TYR A 578 6.73 -18.63 1.22
CA TYR A 578 6.40 -19.55 0.13
C TYR A 578 5.85 -20.87 0.63
N GLY A 579 6.47 -21.47 1.65
CA GLY A 579 5.98 -22.71 2.28
C GLY A 579 4.58 -22.56 2.87
N THR A 580 4.28 -21.42 3.49
CA THR A 580 2.93 -21.11 3.98
C THR A 580 1.91 -21.06 2.83
N MET A 581 2.24 -20.42 1.71
CA MET A 581 1.39 -20.40 0.52
C MET A 581 1.17 -21.81 -0.06
N GLN A 582 2.21 -22.66 -0.07
CA GLN A 582 2.09 -24.06 -0.48
C GLN A 582 1.16 -24.84 0.45
N ALA A 583 1.28 -24.67 1.77
CA ALA A 583 0.42 -25.32 2.76
C ALA A 583 -1.05 -24.88 2.64
N ILE A 584 -1.31 -23.57 2.50
CA ILE A 584 -2.66 -23.04 2.25
C ILE A 584 -3.25 -23.69 0.99
N TRP A 585 -2.47 -23.74 -0.10
CA TRP A 585 -2.92 -24.35 -1.34
C TRP A 585 -3.20 -25.85 -1.21
N LYS A 586 -2.30 -26.60 -0.57
CA LYS A 586 -2.46 -28.04 -0.29
C LYS A 586 -3.76 -28.30 0.48
N HIS A 587 -4.04 -27.49 1.50
CA HIS A 587 -5.18 -27.66 2.41
C HIS A 587 -6.45 -26.89 2.01
N ARG A 588 -6.48 -26.20 0.87
CA ARG A 588 -7.59 -25.33 0.42
C ARG A 588 -8.98 -25.95 0.44
N ARG A 589 -9.08 -27.27 0.25
CA ARG A 589 -10.37 -28.00 0.27
C ARG A 589 -11.04 -28.00 1.64
N ALA A 590 -10.31 -27.73 2.73
CA ALA A 590 -10.88 -27.65 4.07
C ALA A 590 -11.97 -26.56 4.19
N LEU A 591 -11.97 -25.55 3.31
CA LEU A 591 -13.02 -24.51 3.26
C LEU A 591 -14.42 -25.08 3.03
N VAL A 592 -14.53 -26.13 2.21
CA VAL A 592 -15.81 -26.73 1.79
C VAL A 592 -16.09 -28.08 2.46
N GLU A 593 -15.08 -28.68 3.09
CA GLU A 593 -15.22 -29.94 3.80
C GLU A 593 -16.16 -29.82 5.02
N ARG A 594 -16.81 -30.95 5.35
CA ARG A 594 -17.64 -31.11 6.56
C ARG A 594 -16.86 -31.88 7.62
N GLY A 595 -17.34 -31.88 8.85
CA GLY A 595 -16.69 -32.60 9.96
C GLY A 595 -15.51 -31.84 10.56
N PRO A 596 -14.47 -32.54 11.07
CA PRO A 596 -13.39 -31.93 11.84
C PRO A 596 -12.58 -30.86 11.09
N SER A 597 -12.42 -30.99 9.77
CA SER A 597 -11.81 -29.97 8.91
C SER A 597 -12.52 -28.61 8.93
N GLY A 598 -13.81 -28.56 9.28
CA GLY A 598 -14.66 -27.39 9.04
C GLY A 598 -14.27 -26.14 9.84
N ARG A 599 -13.79 -26.27 11.08
CA ARG A 599 -13.43 -25.09 11.91
C ARG A 599 -12.16 -24.41 11.40
N PHE A 600 -11.06 -25.16 11.27
CA PHE A 600 -9.82 -24.63 10.72
C PHE A 600 -10.03 -24.16 9.28
N GLY A 601 -10.80 -24.92 8.50
CA GLY A 601 -11.15 -24.58 7.13
C GLY A 601 -11.86 -23.22 7.00
N ARG A 602 -12.89 -22.95 7.80
CA ARG A 602 -13.74 -21.76 7.64
C ARG A 602 -13.28 -20.53 8.43
N VAL A 603 -12.43 -20.72 9.43
CA VAL A 603 -11.91 -19.62 10.27
C VAL A 603 -10.40 -19.47 10.10
N GLY A 604 -9.64 -20.54 10.29
CA GLY A 604 -8.18 -20.54 10.22
C GLY A 604 -7.65 -20.18 8.83
N LEU A 605 -8.02 -20.92 7.79
CA LEU A 605 -7.51 -20.69 6.44
C LEU A 605 -7.81 -19.29 5.90
N PRO A 606 -9.02 -18.71 6.05
CA PRO A 606 -9.28 -17.32 5.65
C PRO A 606 -8.42 -16.32 6.42
N LEU A 607 -8.27 -16.47 7.74
CA LEU A 607 -7.42 -15.58 8.55
C LEU A 607 -5.96 -15.62 8.10
N VAL A 608 -5.41 -16.82 7.90
CA VAL A 608 -4.03 -17.01 7.44
C VAL A 608 -3.85 -16.43 6.03
N SER A 609 -4.76 -16.75 5.11
CA SER A 609 -4.69 -16.26 3.72
C SER A 609 -4.80 -14.73 3.66
N LEU A 610 -5.74 -14.15 4.40
CA LEU A 610 -5.95 -12.70 4.40
C LEU A 610 -4.78 -11.97 5.04
N PHE A 611 -4.31 -12.40 6.21
CA PHE A 611 -3.38 -11.60 7.01
C PHE A 611 -1.91 -11.99 6.90
N MET A 612 -1.59 -13.22 6.50
CA MET A 612 -0.20 -13.62 6.22
C MET A 612 0.17 -13.49 4.75
N VAL A 613 -0.81 -13.43 3.84
CA VAL A 613 -0.55 -13.43 2.39
C VAL A 613 -1.09 -12.18 1.70
N LEU A 614 -2.40 -11.87 1.79
CA LEU A 614 -3.02 -10.79 1.01
C LEU A 614 -2.73 -9.39 1.57
N ALA A 615 -2.95 -9.15 2.87
CA ALA A 615 -2.77 -7.83 3.47
C ALA A 615 -1.30 -7.34 3.38
N PRO A 616 -0.28 -8.17 3.66
CA PRO A 616 1.11 -7.76 3.49
C PRO A 616 1.50 -7.49 2.03
N LEU A 617 0.85 -8.12 1.04
CA LEU A 617 1.08 -7.84 -0.38
C LEU A 617 0.62 -6.43 -0.79
N LEU A 618 -0.42 -5.92 -0.14
CA LEU A 618 -1.02 -4.61 -0.45
C LEU A 618 -0.42 -3.48 0.40
N ALA A 619 0.31 -3.81 1.46
CA ALA A 619 0.98 -2.85 2.32
C ALA A 619 1.96 -1.88 1.60
N PRO A 620 2.70 -2.26 0.54
CA PRO A 620 3.52 -1.32 -0.23
C PRO A 620 2.72 -0.15 -0.85
N LEU A 621 1.43 -0.35 -1.15
CA LEU A 621 0.58 0.72 -1.67
C LEU A 621 0.41 1.84 -0.63
N ILE A 622 0.32 1.51 0.66
CA ILE A 622 0.23 2.49 1.75
C ILE A 622 1.46 3.41 1.72
N ASP A 623 2.64 2.85 1.48
CA ASP A 623 3.89 3.63 1.42
C ASP A 623 3.96 4.50 0.16
N VAL A 624 3.44 4.03 -0.97
CA VAL A 624 3.30 4.84 -2.20
C VAL A 624 2.35 6.03 -1.97
N PHE A 625 1.17 5.79 -1.38
CA PHE A 625 0.22 6.86 -1.04
C PHE A 625 0.76 7.81 0.02
N LEU A 626 1.55 7.32 0.98
CA LEU A 626 2.24 8.14 1.96
C LEU A 626 3.21 9.10 1.26
N VAL A 627 4.10 8.59 0.40
CA VAL A 627 5.05 9.44 -0.34
C VAL A 627 4.32 10.45 -1.22
N TYR A 628 3.29 10.02 -1.95
CA TYR A 628 2.45 10.91 -2.75
C TYR A 628 1.81 12.01 -1.89
N GLY A 629 1.19 11.64 -0.77
CA GLY A 629 0.52 12.57 0.13
C GLY A 629 1.46 13.48 0.91
N LEU A 630 2.74 13.15 1.04
CA LEU A 630 3.77 14.01 1.62
C LEU A 630 4.26 15.07 0.62
N VAL A 631 4.42 14.70 -0.65
CA VAL A 631 4.97 15.56 -1.70
C VAL A 631 3.91 16.46 -2.33
N PHE A 632 2.71 15.94 -2.56
CA PHE A 632 1.65 16.61 -3.32
C PHE A 632 0.35 16.81 -2.53
N GLY A 633 0.12 16.00 -1.50
CA GLY A 633 -1.08 16.07 -0.66
C GLY A 633 -0.97 17.02 0.54
N PRO A 634 -1.99 17.04 1.41
CA PRO A 634 -1.95 17.80 2.66
C PRO A 634 -0.95 17.16 3.65
N THR A 635 0.33 17.54 3.55
CA THR A 635 1.46 16.95 4.28
C THR A 635 1.17 16.75 5.77
N ALA A 636 0.59 17.74 6.45
CA ALA A 636 0.25 17.66 7.87
C ALA A 636 -0.73 16.51 8.18
N LYS A 637 -1.81 16.36 7.40
CA LYS A 637 -2.79 15.27 7.58
C LYS A 637 -2.15 13.91 7.32
N THR A 638 -1.32 13.82 6.28
CA THR A 638 -0.59 12.60 5.92
C THR A 638 0.36 12.16 7.04
N VAL A 639 1.17 13.09 7.57
CA VAL A 639 2.09 12.83 8.70
C VAL A 639 1.31 12.43 9.95
N SER A 640 0.22 13.13 10.29
CA SER A 640 -0.61 12.79 11.46
C SER A 640 -1.22 11.40 11.34
N ALA A 641 -1.72 11.01 10.17
CA ALA A 641 -2.26 9.67 9.95
C ALA A 641 -1.19 8.58 10.13
N TRP A 642 0.01 8.80 9.56
CA TRP A 642 1.13 7.87 9.70
C TRP A 642 1.60 7.72 11.15
N LEU A 643 1.74 8.84 11.87
CA LEU A 643 2.07 8.84 13.30
C LEU A 643 0.99 8.14 14.13
N GLY A 644 -0.29 8.28 13.76
CA GLY A 644 -1.40 7.57 14.41
C GLY A 644 -1.28 6.04 14.26
N VAL A 645 -0.95 5.55 13.05
CA VAL A 645 -0.71 4.12 12.81
C VAL A 645 0.51 3.63 13.59
N LEU A 646 1.60 4.40 13.62
CA LEU A 646 2.81 4.06 14.36
C LEU A 646 2.54 4.02 15.88
N ALA A 647 1.78 4.98 16.40
CA ALA A 647 1.38 5.01 17.80
C ALA A 647 0.51 3.79 18.16
N LEU A 648 -0.44 3.42 17.31
CA LEU A 648 -1.24 2.22 17.48
C LEU A 648 -0.32 0.98 17.56
N GLN A 649 0.59 0.80 16.59
CA GLN A 649 1.57 -0.29 16.58
C GLN A 649 2.44 -0.33 17.83
N ALA A 650 2.89 0.83 18.32
CA ALA A 650 3.68 0.92 19.54
C ALA A 650 2.89 0.46 20.77
N VAL A 651 1.61 0.84 20.89
CA VAL A 651 0.71 0.35 21.94
C VAL A 651 0.53 -1.16 21.84
N CYS A 652 0.39 -1.71 20.62
CA CYS A 652 0.33 -3.16 20.40
C CYS A 652 1.56 -3.87 20.95
N ALA A 653 2.74 -3.39 20.54
CA ALA A 653 4.00 -3.99 20.88
C ALA A 653 4.25 -3.90 22.39
N ALA A 654 3.96 -2.74 23.01
CA ALA A 654 4.04 -2.57 24.46
C ALA A 654 3.13 -3.54 25.21
N TYR A 655 1.90 -3.76 24.73
CA TYR A 655 0.97 -4.74 25.31
C TYR A 655 1.51 -6.18 25.20
N ALA A 656 2.01 -6.57 24.03
CA ALA A 656 2.58 -7.90 23.80
C ALA A 656 3.80 -8.16 24.71
N PHE A 657 4.71 -7.19 24.79
CA PHE A 657 5.89 -7.25 25.66
C PHE A 657 5.50 -7.36 27.13
N ARG A 658 4.48 -6.61 27.57
CA ARG A 658 3.95 -6.73 28.94
C ARG A 658 3.36 -8.11 29.23
N LEU A 659 2.63 -8.70 28.28
CA LEU A 659 2.07 -10.05 28.46
C LEU A 659 3.15 -11.13 28.57
N ASP A 660 4.24 -10.99 27.80
CA ASP A 660 5.37 -11.92 27.77
C ASP A 660 6.44 -11.62 28.84
N ARG A 661 6.29 -10.53 29.60
CA ARG A 661 7.26 -10.03 30.60
C ARG A 661 8.64 -9.73 30.00
N GLU A 662 8.67 -9.21 28.76
CA GLU A 662 9.89 -8.82 28.06
C GLU A 662 10.26 -7.35 28.34
N ARG A 663 11.54 -7.01 28.22
CA ARG A 663 12.03 -5.64 28.42
C ARG A 663 11.61 -4.75 27.24
N MET A 664 10.97 -3.61 27.52
CA MET A 664 10.43 -2.70 26.50
C MET A 664 11.51 -1.89 25.75
N THR A 665 12.77 -1.92 26.17
CA THR A 665 13.86 -1.13 25.58
C THR A 665 14.03 -1.34 24.08
N HIS A 666 13.68 -2.54 23.58
CA HIS A 666 13.82 -2.90 22.18
C HIS A 666 12.81 -2.17 21.28
N LEU A 667 11.67 -1.71 21.84
CA LEU A 667 10.62 -0.99 21.11
C LEU A 667 11.07 0.37 20.59
N ILE A 668 12.18 0.92 21.08
CA ILE A 668 12.79 2.15 20.54
C ILE A 668 13.15 1.97 19.05
N SER A 669 13.46 0.74 18.62
CA SER A 669 13.78 0.42 17.22
C SER A 669 12.56 0.22 16.31
N LEU A 670 11.33 0.27 16.86
CA LEU A 670 10.08 0.02 16.11
C LEU A 670 9.87 0.99 14.93
N PRO A 671 10.10 2.32 15.05
CA PRO A 671 9.96 3.23 13.91
C PRO A 671 10.93 2.87 12.77
N LEU A 672 12.17 2.53 13.12
CA LEU A 672 13.18 2.13 12.14
C LEU A 672 12.83 0.77 11.49
N GLN A 673 12.20 -0.14 12.24
CA GLN A 673 11.66 -1.39 11.70
C GLN A 673 10.60 -1.14 10.62
N GLN A 674 9.71 -0.17 10.81
CA GLN A 674 8.68 0.17 9.81
C GLN A 674 9.29 0.73 8.52
N ILE A 675 10.41 1.44 8.61
CA ILE A 675 11.04 2.11 7.47
C ILE A 675 12.00 1.17 6.72
N LEU A 676 12.78 0.35 7.43
CA LEU A 676 13.85 -0.47 6.81
C LEU A 676 13.46 -1.94 6.71
N TYR A 677 13.15 -2.58 7.85
CA TYR A 677 12.89 -4.02 7.91
C TYR A 677 11.68 -4.40 7.05
N ARG A 678 10.62 -3.59 7.10
CA ARG A 678 9.39 -3.82 6.34
C ARG A 678 9.61 -3.84 4.82
N GLN A 679 10.51 -3.00 4.30
CA GLN A 679 10.81 -2.96 2.86
C GLN A 679 11.48 -4.26 2.41
N ILE A 680 12.38 -4.82 3.23
CA ILE A 680 12.97 -6.14 2.96
C ILE A 680 11.87 -7.20 2.91
N MET A 681 10.92 -7.17 3.85
CA MET A 681 9.80 -8.11 3.87
C MET A 681 8.91 -7.99 2.64
N TYR A 682 8.64 -6.78 2.14
CA TYR A 682 7.86 -6.56 0.92
C TYR A 682 8.49 -7.22 -0.30
N VAL A 683 9.79 -7.02 -0.50
CA VAL A 683 10.46 -7.60 -1.68
C VAL A 683 10.53 -9.12 -1.58
N VAL A 684 10.80 -9.67 -0.39
CA VAL A 684 10.77 -11.13 -0.17
C VAL A 684 9.39 -11.70 -0.48
N LEU A 685 8.33 -11.10 0.08
CA LEU A 685 6.97 -11.57 -0.10
C LEU A 685 6.53 -11.52 -1.56
N LEU A 686 6.84 -10.42 -2.25
CA LEU A 686 6.56 -10.25 -3.67
C LEU A 686 7.29 -11.32 -4.51
N GLN A 687 8.55 -11.61 -4.19
CA GLN A 687 9.29 -12.69 -4.83
C GLN A 687 8.64 -14.06 -4.56
N SER A 688 8.22 -14.35 -3.32
CA SER A 688 7.54 -15.59 -2.97
C SER A 688 6.21 -15.73 -3.72
N TRP A 689 5.46 -14.64 -3.87
CA TRP A 689 4.20 -14.59 -4.63
C TRP A 689 4.39 -14.88 -6.12
N ILE A 690 5.37 -14.22 -6.76
CA ILE A 690 5.70 -14.46 -8.16
C ILE A 690 6.11 -15.94 -8.36
N THR A 691 6.84 -16.51 -7.39
CA THR A 691 7.23 -17.92 -7.46
C THR A 691 6.03 -18.84 -7.32
N ALA A 692 5.11 -18.55 -6.40
CA ALA A 692 3.88 -19.31 -6.20
C ALA A 692 2.98 -19.29 -7.44
N LEU A 693 2.84 -18.14 -8.10
CA LEU A 693 2.07 -18.00 -9.34
C LEU A 693 2.72 -18.70 -10.54
N THR A 694 4.05 -18.77 -10.57
CA THR A 694 4.80 -19.41 -11.67
C THR A 694 5.10 -20.89 -11.45
N GLY A 695 4.74 -21.44 -10.28
CA GLY A 695 4.92 -22.87 -9.95
C GLY A 695 6.37 -23.31 -9.76
N GLY A 696 7.28 -22.38 -9.45
CA GLY A 696 8.70 -22.69 -9.27
C GLY A 696 8.95 -23.64 -8.10
N ARG A 697 9.61 -24.78 -8.34
CA ARG A 697 10.12 -25.66 -7.28
C ARG A 697 11.50 -25.18 -6.84
N LEU A 698 11.70 -24.99 -5.53
CA LEU A 698 13.01 -24.62 -4.97
C LEU A 698 13.53 -25.68 -4.02
N ARG A 699 14.86 -25.82 -4.03
CA ARG A 699 15.63 -26.61 -3.07
C ARG A 699 15.93 -25.78 -1.81
N TRP A 700 16.03 -26.45 -0.68
CA TRP A 700 16.38 -25.89 0.63
C TRP A 700 17.65 -25.03 0.58
N GLN A 701 17.63 -23.84 1.18
CA GLN A 701 18.77 -22.91 1.24
C GLN A 701 19.32 -22.78 2.66
N LYS A 702 20.65 -22.84 2.79
CA LYS A 702 21.40 -23.03 4.04
C LYS A 702 21.52 -21.74 4.87
N LEU A 703 21.42 -21.85 6.20
CA LEU A 703 21.77 -20.80 7.17
C LEU A 703 23.16 -21.11 7.78
N ARG A 704 24.07 -20.12 7.82
CA ARG A 704 25.32 -20.23 8.61
C ARG A 704 25.01 -19.96 10.09
N ARG A 705 25.53 -20.78 11.02
CA ARG A 705 25.30 -20.64 12.47
C ARG A 705 26.52 -20.07 13.21
N THR A 706 26.27 -19.33 14.29
CA THR A 706 27.30 -18.70 15.15
C THR A 706 27.48 -19.43 16.48
N GLY A 707 26.45 -20.08 17.02
CA GLY A 707 26.54 -20.88 18.26
C GLY A 707 26.45 -20.08 19.57
N VAL A 708 25.93 -18.85 19.52
CA VAL A 708 25.97 -17.86 20.62
C VAL A 708 24.78 -18.00 21.61
N VAL A 709 23.83 -18.91 21.35
CA VAL A 709 22.59 -19.01 22.13
C VAL A 709 22.75 -19.87 23.38
N GLY A 710 22.33 -19.33 24.53
CA GLY A 710 22.16 -20.04 25.80
C GLY A 710 20.89 -19.58 26.53
N ALA A 711 20.35 -20.39 27.43
CA ALA A 711 19.22 -20.00 28.27
C ALA A 711 19.67 -18.90 29.25
N PRO A 712 18.87 -17.84 29.47
CA PRO A 712 19.21 -16.83 30.47
C PRO A 712 19.26 -17.45 31.88
N PRO A 713 20.16 -16.97 32.76
CA PRO A 713 20.28 -17.50 34.13
C PRO A 713 18.97 -17.32 34.91
N ASP A 714 18.63 -18.31 35.72
CA ASP A 714 17.43 -18.34 36.55
C ASP A 714 17.45 -17.16 37.55
N PRO A 715 16.45 -16.26 37.57
CA PRO A 715 16.39 -15.18 38.55
C PRO A 715 16.35 -15.66 40.01
N ALA A 716 16.04 -16.93 40.27
CA ALA A 716 16.06 -17.52 41.61
C ALA A 716 17.47 -17.86 42.13
N VAL A 717 18.49 -17.90 41.26
CA VAL A 717 19.87 -18.21 41.65
C VAL A 717 20.74 -16.95 41.52
N ARG A 718 20.47 -15.95 42.36
CA ARG A 718 21.52 -14.98 42.70
C ARG A 718 22.46 -15.67 43.68
N GLN A 719 23.60 -16.15 43.20
CA GLN A 719 24.73 -16.48 44.07
C GLN A 719 25.04 -15.22 44.92
N PRO A 720 25.25 -15.36 46.25
CA PRO A 720 25.76 -14.26 47.05
C PRO A 720 27.11 -13.85 46.46
N ALA A 721 27.27 -12.56 46.18
CA ALA A 721 28.57 -12.01 45.85
C ALA A 721 29.54 -12.40 46.97
N ALA A 722 30.67 -13.01 46.60
CA ALA A 722 31.74 -13.27 47.54
C ALA A 722 32.17 -11.93 48.16
N ASP A 723 31.98 -11.81 49.47
CA ASP A 723 32.49 -10.71 50.27
C ASP A 723 34.00 -10.61 50.09
N GLY A 724 34.43 -9.53 49.44
CA GLY A 724 35.82 -9.08 49.51
C GLY A 724 36.09 -8.57 50.91
N GLY A 725 36.65 -9.42 51.76
CA GLY A 725 37.29 -8.98 53.00
C GLY A 725 38.60 -8.25 52.69
N PRO A 726 38.93 -7.17 53.42
CA PRO A 726 40.18 -6.43 53.21
C PRO A 726 41.31 -7.07 54.02
N VAL A 727 42.37 -7.54 53.35
CA VAL A 727 43.81 -7.28 53.62
C VAL A 727 44.58 -7.58 52.35
#